data_AF-A0A8T4DIW5-F1
#
_entry.id   AF-A0A8T4DIW5-F1
#
_cell.length_a   1.000
_cell.length_b   1.000
_cell.length_c   1.000
_cell.angle_alpha   90.00
_cell.angle_beta   90.00
_cell.angle_gamma   90.00
#
_symmetry.space_group_name_H-M   'P 1'
#
loop_
_entity.id
_entity.type
_entity.pdbx_description
1 polymer ?
#
loop_
_entity_poly.entity_id
_entity_poly.type
_entity_poly.pdbx_seq_one_letter_code
_entity_poly.pdbx_strand_id
1 'polypeptide(L)'
;MSVDNSKVKEAKEAPKAPEEEIKPIKVAGECEIGTVLDCATCKRCSLVCPTELNLEKVVRISRYLKDPKGSHRNVFKVTSKLAGMAETQSWLKKGETGTDIAYFPGCSALFDILLQRDTNYSGAAEAAVLSLNKLGFKPEIIYGCCGHDLYYSGALDEFEIVKKELSKKLEGKKIVVGCGECYHMLKNVYNADVITFAEFVFEQHPKFEKTDLKTTYHDPCRLGRYNEIYDAPRELLKKASDFREMENIREEAICCSVSAWLNCNKHAREVRFNRIREAKATGADYIVTACNKCSIHLDCVHYELNKEEVKDLEGIKIIGLEEVVGYALGVYDPFKEEKSYEVSEIKGKFLEPITIEKDLERYIDEDLIEQAFRCTSCKNCTIVCPVHYDTPGLMMEVFRPELVKRGYAPEKHTKIASVLKKTGNAFGVETGVKSKVNPKAKYIYFPGCVAQYRRDDVFQATVKILDLLGVDYEIPEGLVCCGSVLKRTGHPMDFLIEQNMKVLKGKPIITSCSGCYATLKKDYEGLDVHHITDIIKENIGKLPLKEVKKKVMYHDPCHLGRKFSYYDVPREIIKAIPGIELVPFDKEKENAQCCGAGGGVKSAKPDLANDLAKKKMEEAKGKDVDMVVSSCPFCELNLADNCEDIPVVDILNLIMESLGVKA
;
A
#
# COMPACT_ATOMS: atom_id res chain seq x y z
N MET A 1 18.56 -4.06 -25.20
CA MET A 1 17.53 -4.50 -26.17
C MET A 1 16.25 -4.77 -25.39
N SER A 2 15.12 -4.16 -25.78
CA SER A 2 13.82 -4.38 -25.15
C SER A 2 13.30 -5.77 -25.53
N VAL A 3 13.00 -6.61 -24.55
CA VAL A 3 12.39 -7.93 -24.76
C VAL A 3 10.96 -7.72 -25.30
N ASP A 4 10.65 -8.37 -26.42
CA ASP A 4 9.33 -8.37 -27.03
C ASP A 4 8.45 -9.40 -26.31
N ASN A 5 7.65 -8.92 -25.35
CA ASN A 5 6.71 -9.73 -24.55
C ASN A 5 5.57 -10.34 -25.38
N SER A 6 5.46 -10.08 -26.69
CA SER A 6 4.39 -10.62 -27.53
C SER A 6 4.51 -12.11 -27.83
N LYS A 7 5.69 -12.72 -27.61
CA LYS A 7 5.96 -14.14 -27.92
C LYS A 7 5.67 -15.13 -26.79
N VAL A 8 5.11 -14.69 -25.66
CA VAL A 8 4.87 -15.49 -24.43
C VAL A 8 3.48 -16.17 -24.41
N LYS A 9 2.77 -16.27 -25.54
CA LYS A 9 1.31 -16.48 -25.54
C LYS A 9 0.75 -17.91 -25.62
N GLU A 10 1.55 -18.97 -25.57
CA GLU A 10 1.00 -20.34 -25.62
C GLU A 10 1.60 -21.28 -24.57
N ALA A 11 1.13 -21.17 -23.33
CA ALA A 11 1.32 -22.18 -22.30
C ALA A 11 0.00 -22.46 -21.58
N LYS A 12 -0.36 -23.75 -21.45
CA LYS A 12 -1.55 -24.20 -20.70
C LYS A 12 -1.46 -23.69 -19.26
N GLU A 13 -2.57 -23.18 -18.73
CA GLU A 13 -2.68 -22.72 -17.33
C GLU A 13 -2.36 -23.88 -16.37
N ALA A 14 -1.54 -23.60 -15.34
CA ALA A 14 -1.27 -24.57 -14.29
C ALA A 14 -2.54 -24.77 -13.45
N PRO A 15 -2.80 -25.98 -12.94
CA PRO A 15 -3.96 -26.23 -12.09
C PRO A 15 -3.91 -25.33 -10.85
N LYS A 16 -4.99 -24.56 -10.64
CA LYS A 16 -5.21 -23.79 -9.42
C LYS A 16 -5.62 -24.71 -8.28
N ALA A 17 -5.39 -24.28 -7.04
CA ALA A 17 -5.94 -24.96 -5.87
C ALA A 17 -7.47 -25.12 -6.01
N PRO A 18 -8.07 -26.20 -5.47
CA PRO A 18 -9.53 -26.33 -5.39
C PRO A 18 -10.15 -25.10 -4.71
N GLU A 19 -11.29 -24.63 -5.20
CA GLU A 19 -12.10 -23.59 -4.56
C GLU A 19 -12.68 -24.12 -3.23
N GLU A 20 -11.87 -24.20 -2.19
CA GLU A 20 -12.38 -24.15 -0.82
C GLU A 20 -12.54 -22.68 -0.43
N GLU A 21 -13.66 -22.36 0.19
CA GLU A 21 -14.07 -21.01 0.59
C GLU A 21 -13.04 -20.45 1.59
N ILE A 22 -11.99 -19.78 1.09
CA ILE A 22 -11.02 -19.06 1.90
C ILE A 22 -11.76 -17.86 2.48
N LYS A 23 -12.32 -18.05 3.67
CA LYS A 23 -12.97 -16.99 4.43
C LYS A 23 -11.97 -15.83 4.58
N PRO A 24 -12.32 -14.59 4.19
CA PRO A 24 -11.49 -13.44 4.47
C PRO A 24 -11.23 -13.43 5.98
N ILE A 25 -9.97 -13.59 6.37
CA ILE A 25 -9.59 -13.52 7.78
C ILE A 25 -9.87 -12.08 8.20
N LYS A 26 -10.96 -11.88 8.94
CA LYS A 26 -11.21 -10.67 9.71
C LYS A 26 -10.01 -10.52 10.64
N VAL A 27 -9.12 -9.56 10.35
CA VAL A 27 -8.18 -9.06 11.35
C VAL A 27 -9.03 -8.30 12.36
N ALA A 28 -9.53 -9.05 13.34
CA ALA A 28 -10.29 -8.53 14.47
C ALA A 28 -9.29 -7.91 15.46
N GLY A 29 -9.58 -6.68 15.87
CA GLY A 29 -8.90 -6.02 16.98
C GLY A 29 -8.25 -4.69 16.60
N GLU A 30 -8.28 -3.78 17.56
CA GLU A 30 -7.54 -2.53 17.61
C GLU A 30 -6.02 -2.81 17.46
N CYS A 31 -5.55 -3.11 16.25
CA CYS A 31 -4.11 -3.12 15.99
C CYS A 31 -3.62 -1.68 16.03
N GLU A 32 -2.64 -1.39 16.91
CA GLU A 32 -1.86 -0.17 16.86
C GLU A 32 -1.43 0.10 15.41
N ILE A 33 -1.69 1.30 14.91
CA ILE A 33 -1.28 1.70 13.56
C ILE A 33 0.24 1.53 13.47
N GLY A 34 0.71 0.68 12.55
CA GLY A 34 2.13 0.47 12.35
C GLY A 34 2.90 1.79 12.15
N THR A 35 4.14 1.84 12.62
CA THR A 35 5.05 2.98 12.41
C THR A 35 5.58 3.00 10.97
N VAL A 36 6.25 4.09 10.58
CA VAL A 36 6.91 4.15 9.25
C VAL A 36 7.95 3.03 9.04
N LEU A 37 8.39 2.38 10.11
CA LEU A 37 9.32 1.25 10.06
C LEU A 37 8.62 -0.02 9.58
N ASP A 38 7.33 -0.16 9.84
CA ASP A 38 6.55 -1.36 9.53
C ASP A 38 6.26 -1.53 8.04
N CYS A 39 6.38 -0.45 7.26
CA CYS A 39 6.15 -0.52 5.82
C CYS A 39 7.19 -1.40 5.11
N ALA A 40 6.75 -2.50 4.51
CA ALA A 40 7.61 -3.36 3.69
C ALA A 40 8.03 -2.73 2.34
N THR A 41 7.52 -1.53 1.98
CA THR A 41 7.78 -0.89 0.67
C THR A 41 7.53 -1.82 -0.52
N CYS A 42 6.48 -2.64 -0.44
CA CYS A 42 6.18 -3.69 -1.42
C CYS A 42 5.40 -3.19 -2.66
N LYS A 43 5.05 -1.91 -2.73
CA LYS A 43 4.31 -1.24 -3.82
C LYS A 43 2.84 -1.65 -4.03
N ARG A 44 2.26 -2.57 -3.24
CA ARG A 44 0.79 -2.90 -3.34
C ARG A 44 -0.08 -1.65 -3.29
N CYS A 45 0.24 -0.77 -2.35
CA CYS A 45 -0.51 0.46 -2.10
C CYS A 45 -0.46 1.43 -3.29
N SER A 46 0.64 1.47 -4.03
CA SER A 46 0.81 2.31 -5.21
C SER A 46 0.04 1.78 -6.42
N LEU A 47 -0.03 0.45 -6.59
CA LEU A 47 -0.80 -0.18 -7.66
C LEU A 47 -2.31 0.09 -7.57
N VAL A 48 -2.83 0.25 -6.35
CA VAL A 48 -4.25 0.55 -6.13
C VAL A 48 -4.52 2.04 -5.89
N CYS A 49 -3.50 2.89 -6.00
CA CYS A 49 -3.65 4.32 -5.76
C CYS A 49 -4.40 4.97 -6.93
N PRO A 50 -5.56 5.62 -6.71
CA PRO A 50 -6.31 6.23 -7.81
C PRO A 50 -5.56 7.41 -8.44
N THR A 51 -4.60 8.01 -7.74
CA THR A 51 -3.80 9.13 -8.23
C THR A 51 -2.35 8.74 -8.53
N GLU A 52 -2.06 7.44 -8.63
CA GLU A 52 -0.77 6.88 -9.05
C GLU A 52 0.42 7.36 -8.21
N LEU A 53 0.25 7.38 -6.89
CA LEU A 53 1.28 7.87 -5.99
C LEU A 53 2.47 6.92 -5.87
N ASN A 54 3.68 7.48 -5.85
CA ASN A 54 4.89 6.79 -5.41
C ASN A 54 4.99 6.82 -3.87
N LEU A 55 4.29 5.89 -3.21
CA LEU A 55 4.17 5.85 -1.76
C LEU A 55 5.44 5.33 -1.09
N GLU A 56 6.20 4.47 -1.77
CA GLU A 56 7.49 3.98 -1.32
C GLU A 56 8.54 5.10 -1.22
N LYS A 57 8.55 6.08 -2.14
CA LYS A 57 9.41 7.26 -2.07
C LYS A 57 9.04 8.10 -0.85
N VAL A 58 7.75 8.36 -0.62
CA VAL A 58 7.26 9.10 0.55
C VAL A 58 7.69 8.40 1.85
N VAL A 59 7.54 7.08 1.93
CA VAL A 59 7.97 6.29 3.11
C VAL A 59 9.49 6.38 3.29
N ARG A 60 10.27 6.22 2.22
CA ARG A 60 11.74 6.30 2.25
C ARG A 60 12.22 7.66 2.76
N ILE A 61 11.69 8.76 2.23
CA ILE A 61 12.03 10.12 2.68
C ILE A 61 11.57 10.35 4.13
N SER A 62 10.40 9.83 4.50
CA SER A 62 9.93 9.90 5.89
C SER A 62 10.84 9.15 6.86
N ARG A 63 11.46 8.05 6.43
CA ARG A 63 12.49 7.36 7.21
C ARG A 63 13.78 8.18 7.31
N TYR A 64 14.25 8.77 6.20
CA TYR A 64 15.41 9.69 6.24
C TYR A 64 15.19 10.84 7.24
N LEU A 65 14.01 11.45 7.20
CA LEU A 65 13.59 12.50 8.13
C LEU A 65 13.63 12.06 9.60
N LYS A 66 13.00 10.91 9.90
CA LYS A 66 12.94 10.40 11.28
C LYS A 66 14.26 9.79 11.75
N ASP A 67 15.16 9.44 10.85
CA ASP A 67 16.43 8.74 11.11
C ASP A 67 16.28 7.59 12.12
N PRO A 68 15.42 6.62 11.81
CA PRO A 68 15.13 5.58 12.76
C PRO A 68 16.40 4.77 13.07
N LYS A 69 16.70 4.66 14.35
CA LYS A 69 17.69 3.72 14.87
C LYS A 69 17.03 2.33 14.87
N GLY A 70 17.08 1.62 13.74
CA GLY A 70 16.56 0.26 13.61
C GLY A 70 17.58 -0.79 14.09
N SER A 71 17.09 -1.93 14.58
CA SER A 71 17.88 -3.04 15.15
C SER A 71 18.98 -3.59 14.22
N HIS A 72 18.90 -3.32 12.91
CA HIS A 72 19.84 -3.81 11.91
C HIS A 72 20.57 -2.72 11.13
N ARG A 73 20.38 -1.43 11.43
CA ARG A 73 21.06 -0.35 10.68
C ARG A 73 22.59 -0.44 10.74
N ASN A 74 23.12 -0.92 11.86
CA ASN A 74 24.55 -1.14 12.03
C ASN A 74 25.04 -2.45 11.39
N VAL A 75 24.16 -3.41 11.09
CA VAL A 75 24.51 -4.63 10.35
C VAL A 75 24.96 -4.29 8.93
N PHE A 76 24.44 -3.22 8.32
CA PHE A 76 24.83 -2.85 6.95
C PHE A 76 26.11 -2.02 6.85
N LYS A 77 26.45 -1.28 7.91
CA LYS A 77 27.83 -0.79 8.12
C LYS A 77 28.82 -1.97 8.22
N VAL A 78 28.34 -3.15 8.60
CA VAL A 78 29.12 -4.40 8.65
C VAL A 78 29.05 -5.18 7.33
N THR A 79 27.95 -5.21 6.55
CA THR A 79 27.95 -5.97 5.28
C THR A 79 28.87 -5.39 4.20
N SER A 80 29.12 -4.08 4.17
CA SER A 80 30.20 -3.52 3.32
C SER A 80 31.59 -4.00 3.79
N LYS A 81 31.76 -4.19 5.09
CA LYS A 81 32.90 -4.84 5.77
C LYS A 81 33.07 -6.32 5.37
N LEU A 82 31.96 -7.02 5.09
CA LEU A 82 31.92 -8.46 4.76
C LEU A 82 32.09 -8.73 3.26
N ALA A 83 32.13 -7.72 2.38
CA ALA A 83 32.31 -7.93 0.95
C ALA A 83 33.63 -8.69 0.62
N GLY A 84 34.70 -8.47 1.41
CA GLY A 84 35.94 -9.25 1.30
C GLY A 84 35.82 -10.71 1.77
N MET A 85 34.83 -11.03 2.61
CA MET A 85 34.52 -12.42 3.02
C MET A 85 33.75 -13.19 1.96
N ALA A 86 33.15 -12.50 0.99
CA ALA A 86 32.52 -13.15 -0.14
C ALA A 86 33.58 -13.77 -1.08
N GLU A 87 34.75 -13.13 -1.21
CA GLU A 87 35.86 -13.59 -2.07
C GLU A 87 36.55 -14.86 -1.54
N THR A 88 36.29 -15.26 -0.30
CA THR A 88 36.86 -16.47 0.33
C THR A 88 35.89 -17.66 0.34
N GLN A 89 34.67 -17.50 -0.18
CA GLN A 89 33.67 -18.57 -0.18
C GLN A 89 34.07 -19.73 -1.08
N SER A 90 33.90 -20.97 -0.61
CA SER A 90 34.44 -22.14 -1.33
C SER A 90 33.71 -22.42 -2.65
N TRP A 91 32.42 -22.07 -2.74
CA TRP A 91 31.61 -22.22 -3.96
C TRP A 91 32.15 -21.43 -5.15
N LEU A 92 32.93 -20.35 -4.92
CA LEU A 92 33.63 -19.62 -5.98
C LEU A 92 34.61 -20.49 -6.78
N LYS A 93 35.10 -21.57 -6.16
CA LYS A 93 36.07 -22.50 -6.76
C LYS A 93 35.40 -23.63 -7.53
N LYS A 94 34.07 -23.81 -7.39
CA LYS A 94 33.34 -24.95 -7.95
C LYS A 94 32.87 -24.76 -9.39
N GLY A 95 32.92 -23.54 -9.94
CA GLY A 95 32.52 -23.23 -11.31
C GLY A 95 33.63 -22.56 -12.13
N GLU A 96 33.47 -22.58 -13.45
CA GLU A 96 34.35 -21.87 -14.38
C GLU A 96 33.94 -20.40 -14.49
N THR A 97 34.91 -19.49 -14.31
CA THR A 97 34.70 -18.04 -14.43
C THR A 97 35.41 -17.48 -15.66
N GLY A 98 34.89 -16.38 -16.21
CA GLY A 98 35.34 -15.80 -17.48
C GLY A 98 34.84 -14.37 -17.66
N THR A 99 34.83 -13.85 -18.89
CA THR A 99 34.42 -12.46 -19.19
C THR A 99 33.22 -12.37 -20.15
N ASP A 100 32.51 -13.48 -20.39
CA ASP A 100 31.41 -13.53 -21.38
C ASP A 100 30.19 -12.71 -20.92
N ILE A 101 29.89 -12.81 -19.62
CA ILE A 101 28.82 -12.13 -18.90
C ILE A 101 29.30 -11.88 -17.47
N ALA A 102 28.64 -10.99 -16.73
CA ALA A 102 28.86 -10.87 -15.29
C ALA A 102 27.73 -11.56 -14.52
N TYR A 103 28.04 -12.24 -13.43
CA TYR A 103 27.06 -12.72 -12.46
C TYR A 103 27.22 -11.97 -11.13
N PHE A 104 26.12 -11.40 -10.64
CA PHE A 104 26.08 -10.68 -9.37
C PHE A 104 25.25 -11.48 -8.36
N PRO A 105 25.91 -12.23 -7.45
CA PRO A 105 25.22 -13.08 -6.46
C PRO A 105 24.51 -12.26 -5.36
N GLY A 106 24.92 -11.01 -5.15
CA GLY A 106 24.40 -10.19 -4.06
C GLY A 106 24.73 -10.77 -2.68
N CYS A 107 23.78 -10.68 -1.75
CA CYS A 107 24.01 -11.03 -0.34
C CYS A 107 23.92 -12.53 -0.02
N SER A 108 23.47 -13.40 -0.94
CA SER A 108 23.42 -14.87 -0.70
C SER A 108 24.79 -15.42 -0.29
N ALA A 109 25.84 -14.88 -0.89
CA ALA A 109 27.24 -15.22 -0.60
C ALA A 109 27.66 -14.96 0.86
N LEU A 110 26.87 -14.21 1.63
CA LEU A 110 27.20 -13.79 3.00
C LEU A 110 26.19 -14.30 4.03
N PHE A 111 25.00 -14.76 3.62
CA PHE A 111 23.93 -15.07 4.55
C PHE A 111 24.19 -16.31 5.39
N ASP A 112 24.91 -17.31 4.87
CA ASP A 112 25.31 -18.48 5.65
C ASP A 112 26.19 -18.10 6.84
N ILE A 113 27.13 -17.18 6.62
CA ILE A 113 28.00 -16.64 7.67
C ILE A 113 27.19 -15.83 8.69
N LEU A 114 26.27 -14.99 8.20
CA LEU A 114 25.53 -14.02 9.02
C LEU A 114 24.44 -14.68 9.88
N LEU A 115 23.76 -15.69 9.35
CA LEU A 115 22.57 -16.27 9.98
C LEU A 115 22.85 -17.57 10.70
N GLN A 116 23.88 -18.33 10.29
CA GLN A 116 24.28 -19.61 10.90
C GLN A 116 23.08 -20.58 11.09
N ARG A 117 22.16 -20.58 10.12
CA ARG A 117 20.97 -21.45 10.07
C ARG A 117 21.24 -22.70 9.25
N ASP A 118 20.35 -23.69 9.32
CA ASP A 118 20.46 -24.95 8.58
C ASP A 118 20.28 -24.79 7.08
N THR A 119 19.51 -23.79 6.67
CA THR A 119 19.30 -23.41 5.28
C THR A 119 20.61 -22.97 4.60
N ASN A 120 20.90 -23.54 3.42
CA ASN A 120 22.07 -23.19 2.59
C ASN A 120 21.74 -22.03 1.64
N TYR A 121 21.97 -20.79 2.06
CA TYR A 121 21.67 -19.60 1.26
C TYR A 121 22.68 -19.36 0.13
N SER A 122 23.95 -19.77 0.29
CA SER A 122 24.97 -19.65 -0.76
C SER A 122 24.76 -20.67 -1.90
N GLY A 123 24.04 -21.76 -1.64
CA GLY A 123 23.67 -22.77 -2.62
C GLY A 123 23.01 -22.21 -3.88
N ALA A 124 22.16 -21.19 -3.75
CA ALA A 124 21.56 -20.52 -4.90
C ALA A 124 22.59 -19.82 -5.81
N ALA A 125 23.64 -19.24 -5.25
CA ALA A 125 24.71 -18.62 -6.03
C ALA A 125 25.58 -19.67 -6.75
N GLU A 126 25.87 -20.78 -6.05
CA GLU A 126 26.59 -21.91 -6.63
C GLU A 126 25.80 -22.53 -7.79
N ALA A 127 24.53 -22.87 -7.56
CA ALA A 127 23.64 -23.45 -8.55
C ALA A 127 23.50 -22.55 -9.79
N ALA A 128 23.47 -21.23 -9.60
CA ALA A 128 23.43 -20.28 -10.71
C ALA A 128 24.69 -20.35 -11.58
N VAL A 129 25.89 -20.34 -10.98
CA VAL A 129 27.15 -20.41 -11.73
C VAL A 129 27.25 -21.73 -12.49
N LEU A 130 26.95 -22.86 -11.84
CA LEU A 130 26.98 -24.18 -12.45
C LEU A 130 25.96 -24.30 -13.61
N SER A 131 24.77 -23.72 -13.43
CA SER A 131 23.76 -23.66 -14.49
C SER A 131 24.24 -22.83 -15.69
N LEU A 132 24.87 -21.68 -15.46
CA LEU A 132 25.43 -20.85 -16.53
C LEU A 132 26.57 -21.58 -17.27
N ASN A 133 27.47 -22.26 -16.55
CA ASN A 133 28.52 -23.07 -17.16
C ASN A 133 27.95 -24.21 -18.01
N LYS A 134 26.91 -24.91 -17.53
CA LYS A 134 26.21 -25.95 -18.30
C LYS A 134 25.63 -25.43 -19.62
N LEU A 135 25.20 -24.16 -19.61
CA LEU A 135 24.67 -23.46 -20.79
C LEU A 135 25.77 -22.83 -21.67
N GLY A 136 27.05 -23.05 -21.33
CA GLY A 136 28.18 -22.60 -22.13
C GLY A 136 28.73 -21.22 -21.79
N PHE A 137 28.29 -20.61 -20.69
CA PHE A 137 28.74 -19.28 -20.26
C PHE A 137 29.71 -19.36 -19.09
N LYS A 138 30.78 -18.55 -19.13
CA LYS A 138 31.72 -18.41 -18.01
C LYS A 138 31.58 -17.03 -17.39
N PRO A 139 30.78 -16.88 -16.32
CA PRO A 139 30.50 -15.57 -15.76
C PRO A 139 31.70 -15.00 -14.99
N GLU A 140 31.92 -13.70 -15.12
CA GLU A 140 32.72 -12.91 -14.18
C GLU A 140 31.90 -12.73 -12.91
N ILE A 141 32.42 -13.13 -11.76
CA ILE A 141 31.70 -12.96 -10.50
C ILE A 141 31.97 -11.56 -9.94
N ILE A 142 30.92 -10.73 -9.86
CA ILE A 142 31.01 -9.38 -9.32
C ILE A 142 30.38 -9.35 -7.93
N TYR A 143 31.22 -9.21 -6.90
CA TYR A 143 30.75 -9.00 -5.54
C TYR A 143 30.55 -7.53 -5.18
N GLY A 144 29.44 -7.29 -4.50
CA GLY A 144 29.14 -6.03 -3.85
C GLY A 144 27.79 -6.05 -3.13
N CYS A 145 27.55 -4.99 -2.35
CA CYS A 145 26.24 -4.71 -1.79
C CYS A 145 25.48 -3.80 -2.76
N CYS A 146 24.29 -4.20 -3.21
CA CYS A 146 23.45 -3.35 -4.07
C CYS A 146 22.88 -2.12 -3.33
N GLY A 147 23.05 -2.03 -2.01
CA GLY A 147 22.58 -0.90 -1.20
C GLY A 147 21.07 -0.87 -0.94
N HIS A 148 20.32 -1.92 -1.30
CA HIS A 148 18.86 -1.99 -1.12
C HIS A 148 18.41 -1.59 0.30
N ASP A 149 19.01 -2.20 1.31
CA ASP A 149 18.59 -1.99 2.70
C ASP A 149 18.96 -0.57 3.19
N LEU A 150 20.07 0.02 2.73
CA LEU A 150 20.40 1.43 3.01
C LEU A 150 19.40 2.37 2.34
N TYR A 151 19.11 2.13 1.06
CA TYR A 151 18.18 2.95 0.29
C TYR A 151 16.77 2.95 0.92
N TYR A 152 16.20 1.77 1.16
CA TYR A 152 14.82 1.66 1.67
C TYR A 152 14.68 1.90 3.17
N SER A 153 15.76 1.82 3.95
CA SER A 153 15.75 2.29 5.35
C SER A 153 15.81 3.80 5.50
N GLY A 154 16.11 4.52 4.41
CA GLY A 154 16.35 5.95 4.45
C GLY A 154 17.75 6.32 4.94
N ALA A 155 18.74 5.42 4.87
CA ALA A 155 20.15 5.76 5.04
C ALA A 155 20.74 6.21 3.69
N LEU A 156 20.18 7.30 3.16
CA LEU A 156 20.39 7.71 1.76
C LEU A 156 21.81 8.19 1.50
N ASP A 157 22.42 8.88 2.46
CA ASP A 157 23.75 9.41 2.28
C ASP A 157 24.80 8.27 2.29
N GLU A 158 24.64 7.26 3.15
CA GLU A 158 25.45 6.02 3.11
C GLU A 158 25.21 5.22 1.82
N PHE A 159 23.98 5.20 1.32
CA PHE A 159 23.66 4.55 0.06
C PHE A 159 24.44 5.14 -1.11
N GLU A 160 24.60 6.47 -1.18
CA GLU A 160 25.32 7.13 -2.28
C GLU A 160 26.80 6.73 -2.36
N ILE A 161 27.43 6.46 -1.21
CA ILE A 161 28.82 5.94 -1.16
C ILE A 161 28.88 4.52 -1.72
N VAL A 162 27.98 3.63 -1.27
CA VAL A 162 27.90 2.26 -1.78
C VAL A 162 27.60 2.26 -3.28
N LYS A 163 26.70 3.13 -3.72
CA LYS A 163 26.33 3.29 -5.12
C LYS A 163 27.54 3.66 -5.98
N LYS A 164 28.29 4.68 -5.56
CA LYS A 164 29.47 5.16 -6.29
C LYS A 164 30.53 4.07 -6.48
N GLU A 165 30.82 3.28 -5.45
CA GLU A 165 31.84 2.24 -5.53
C GLU A 165 31.37 1.03 -6.36
N LEU A 166 30.11 0.62 -6.22
CA LEU A 166 29.59 -0.50 -7.00
C LEU A 166 29.41 -0.13 -8.48
N SER A 167 28.99 1.10 -8.82
CA SER A 167 28.82 1.52 -10.22
C SER A 167 30.09 1.32 -11.06
N LYS A 168 31.29 1.56 -10.49
CA LYS A 168 32.58 1.33 -11.18
C LYS A 168 32.78 -0.13 -11.59
N LYS A 169 32.28 -1.08 -10.78
CA LYS A 169 32.41 -2.52 -11.05
C LYS A 169 31.42 -2.99 -12.11
N LEU A 170 30.27 -2.32 -12.24
CA LEU A 170 29.18 -2.71 -13.13
C LEU A 170 29.29 -2.11 -14.54
N GLU A 171 30.13 -1.09 -14.72
CA GLU A 171 30.22 -0.33 -15.96
C GLU A 171 30.59 -1.19 -17.17
N GLY A 172 29.81 -1.07 -18.25
CA GLY A 172 30.06 -1.75 -19.53
C GLY A 172 29.76 -3.25 -19.55
N LYS A 173 29.16 -3.82 -18.51
CA LYS A 173 28.91 -5.25 -18.39
C LYS A 173 27.41 -5.59 -18.48
N LYS A 174 27.09 -6.69 -19.16
CA LYS A 174 25.77 -7.33 -19.08
C LYS A 174 25.74 -8.23 -17.84
N ILE A 175 24.86 -7.92 -16.89
CA ILE A 175 24.86 -8.53 -15.55
C ILE A 175 23.65 -9.44 -15.39
N VAL A 176 23.90 -10.70 -15.02
CA VAL A 176 22.90 -11.67 -14.60
C VAL A 176 22.77 -11.63 -13.08
N VAL A 177 21.53 -11.52 -12.57
CA VAL A 177 21.23 -11.47 -11.13
C VAL A 177 20.21 -12.52 -10.71
N GLY A 178 20.48 -13.20 -9.61
CA GLY A 178 19.53 -14.15 -9.01
C GLY A 178 18.46 -13.52 -8.12
N CYS A 179 18.78 -12.38 -7.50
CA CYS A 179 17.95 -11.76 -6.46
C CYS A 179 17.12 -10.58 -6.98
N GLY A 180 15.80 -10.60 -6.72
CA GLY A 180 14.88 -9.52 -7.06
C GLY A 180 15.22 -8.14 -6.49
N GLU A 181 15.72 -8.06 -5.26
CA GLU A 181 16.16 -6.77 -4.69
C GLU A 181 17.37 -6.21 -5.45
N CYS A 182 18.34 -7.08 -5.77
CA CYS A 182 19.52 -6.70 -6.55
C CYS A 182 19.11 -6.27 -7.96
N TYR A 183 18.25 -7.04 -8.64
CA TYR A 183 17.70 -6.65 -9.94
C TYR A 183 17.09 -5.26 -9.90
N HIS A 184 16.15 -5.01 -8.98
CA HIS A 184 15.48 -3.72 -8.90
C HIS A 184 16.43 -2.57 -8.64
N MET A 185 17.38 -2.73 -7.71
CA MET A 185 18.37 -1.70 -7.42
C MET A 185 19.25 -1.44 -8.64
N LEU A 186 19.90 -2.48 -9.17
CA LEU A 186 20.86 -2.32 -10.26
C LEU A 186 20.20 -1.79 -11.54
N LYS A 187 18.98 -2.25 -11.86
CA LYS A 187 18.23 -1.80 -13.03
C LYS A 187 17.70 -0.37 -12.89
N ASN A 188 16.99 -0.06 -11.81
CA ASN A 188 16.19 1.18 -11.71
C ASN A 188 16.86 2.30 -10.92
N VAL A 189 17.88 1.98 -10.11
CA VAL A 189 18.56 2.96 -9.26
C VAL A 189 19.99 3.22 -9.74
N TYR A 190 20.67 2.18 -10.23
CA TYR A 190 22.03 2.29 -10.81
C TYR A 190 22.01 2.46 -12.33
N ASN A 191 20.89 2.18 -13.01
CA ASN A 191 20.75 2.20 -14.47
C ASN A 191 21.75 1.25 -15.19
N ALA A 192 22.06 0.11 -14.58
CA ALA A 192 22.95 -0.90 -15.17
C ALA A 192 22.21 -1.80 -16.19
N ASP A 193 22.96 -2.44 -17.09
CA ASP A 193 22.43 -3.44 -18.02
C ASP A 193 22.28 -4.81 -17.32
N VAL A 194 21.07 -5.08 -16.83
CA VAL A 194 20.79 -6.23 -15.96
C VAL A 194 19.64 -7.06 -16.51
N ILE A 195 19.78 -8.38 -16.42
CA ILE A 195 18.76 -9.40 -16.70
C ILE A 195 18.67 -10.36 -15.51
N THR A 196 17.48 -10.86 -15.17
CA THR A 196 17.38 -11.87 -14.11
C THR A 196 17.96 -13.20 -14.58
N PHE A 197 18.44 -14.02 -13.64
CA PHE A 197 18.85 -15.40 -13.91
C PHE A 197 17.72 -16.19 -14.58
N ALA A 198 16.48 -16.00 -14.11
CA ALA A 198 15.31 -16.66 -14.67
C ALA A 198 15.08 -16.32 -16.15
N GLU A 199 15.06 -15.03 -16.50
CA GLU A 199 14.91 -14.59 -17.89
C GLU A 199 16.07 -15.07 -18.75
N PHE A 200 17.31 -14.89 -18.27
CA PHE A 200 18.50 -15.27 -19.02
C PHE A 200 18.53 -16.77 -19.35
N VAL A 201 18.29 -17.62 -18.34
CA VAL A 201 18.23 -19.08 -18.53
C VAL A 201 17.07 -19.45 -19.43
N PHE A 202 15.89 -18.84 -19.26
CA PHE A 202 14.73 -19.12 -20.10
C PHE A 202 15.00 -18.84 -21.58
N GLU A 203 15.70 -17.76 -21.91
CA GLU A 203 16.12 -17.39 -23.27
C GLU A 203 17.05 -18.43 -23.92
N GLN A 204 17.78 -19.23 -23.13
CA GLN A 204 18.67 -20.27 -23.65
C GLN A 204 17.95 -21.57 -23.99
N HIS A 205 16.64 -21.65 -23.76
CA HIS A 205 15.82 -22.85 -24.01
C HIS A 205 16.44 -24.14 -23.44
N PRO A 206 16.73 -24.18 -22.13
CA PRO A 206 17.41 -25.31 -21.49
C PRO A 206 16.58 -26.59 -21.62
N LYS A 207 17.28 -27.71 -21.77
CA LYS A 207 16.70 -29.04 -21.62
C LYS A 207 16.79 -29.44 -20.15
N PHE A 208 15.63 -29.60 -19.51
CA PHE A 208 15.55 -30.05 -18.12
C PHE A 208 15.17 -31.53 -18.05
N GLU A 209 15.74 -32.21 -17.06
CA GLU A 209 15.18 -33.44 -16.51
C GLU A 209 14.11 -33.03 -15.50
N LYS A 210 12.85 -33.34 -15.81
CA LYS A 210 11.74 -32.94 -14.94
C LYS A 210 11.87 -33.68 -13.60
N THR A 211 11.93 -32.91 -12.52
CA THR A 211 12.10 -33.43 -11.16
C THR A 211 10.73 -33.70 -10.52
N ASP A 212 10.72 -34.59 -9.52
CA ASP A 212 9.52 -34.89 -8.72
C ASP A 212 9.26 -33.85 -7.61
N LEU A 213 10.00 -32.74 -7.60
CA LEU A 213 9.82 -31.68 -6.61
C LEU A 213 8.45 -31.04 -6.77
N LYS A 214 7.64 -31.08 -5.71
CA LYS A 214 6.35 -30.38 -5.65
C LYS A 214 6.59 -28.94 -5.23
N THR A 215 6.50 -28.02 -6.17
CA THR A 215 6.88 -26.62 -5.96
C THR A 215 5.70 -25.68 -6.08
N THR A 216 5.77 -24.57 -5.35
CA THR A 216 4.95 -23.38 -5.60
C THR A 216 5.84 -22.14 -5.66
N TYR A 217 5.34 -20.99 -6.11
CA TYR A 217 6.17 -19.81 -6.34
C TYR A 217 5.71 -18.57 -5.55
N HIS A 218 6.63 -18.01 -4.78
CA HIS A 218 6.44 -16.71 -4.13
C HIS A 218 6.95 -15.59 -5.04
N ASP A 219 6.04 -14.72 -5.49
CA ASP A 219 6.39 -13.53 -6.28
C ASP A 219 7.12 -12.48 -5.44
N PRO A 220 8.42 -12.26 -5.68
CA PRO A 220 9.15 -11.22 -4.95
C PRO A 220 8.63 -9.85 -5.39
N CYS A 221 8.30 -8.99 -4.43
CA CYS A 221 7.72 -7.67 -4.74
C CYS A 221 8.59 -6.86 -5.71
N ARG A 222 9.92 -6.94 -5.56
CA ARG A 222 10.90 -6.23 -6.39
C ARG A 222 11.02 -6.78 -7.81
N LEU A 223 10.66 -8.03 -8.09
CA LEU A 223 10.60 -8.53 -9.48
C LEU A 223 9.23 -8.26 -10.08
N GLY A 224 8.18 -8.65 -9.36
CA GLY A 224 6.80 -8.49 -9.80
C GLY A 224 6.36 -7.04 -9.83
N ARG A 225 5.79 -6.54 -8.73
CA ARG A 225 5.16 -5.21 -8.67
C ARG A 225 6.05 -4.04 -9.11
N TYR A 226 7.37 -4.16 -8.98
CA TYR A 226 8.30 -3.11 -9.40
C TYR A 226 8.72 -3.19 -10.86
N ASN A 227 8.86 -4.38 -11.44
CA ASN A 227 9.49 -4.58 -12.76
C ASN A 227 8.66 -5.45 -13.72
N GLU A 228 7.49 -5.91 -13.30
CA GLU A 228 6.53 -6.71 -14.06
C GLU A 228 7.10 -8.05 -14.56
N ILE A 229 8.08 -8.60 -13.83
CA ILE A 229 8.70 -9.90 -14.14
C ILE A 229 7.99 -10.99 -13.33
N TYR A 230 7.11 -11.73 -14.00
CA TYR A 230 6.31 -12.81 -13.40
C TYR A 230 6.46 -14.16 -14.09
N ASP A 231 6.69 -14.16 -15.41
CA ASP A 231 6.48 -15.36 -16.23
C ASP A 231 7.72 -16.24 -16.31
N ALA A 232 8.92 -15.67 -16.51
CA ALA A 232 10.13 -16.47 -16.66
C ALA A 232 10.37 -17.46 -15.49
N PRO A 233 10.22 -17.09 -14.19
CA PRO A 233 10.32 -18.04 -13.09
C PRO A 233 9.31 -19.19 -13.19
N ARG A 234 8.05 -18.89 -13.53
CA ARG A 234 6.99 -19.89 -13.65
C ARG A 234 7.23 -20.85 -14.79
N GLU A 235 7.65 -20.33 -15.95
CA GLU A 235 7.92 -21.15 -17.12
C GLU A 235 9.11 -22.10 -16.91
N LEU A 236 10.12 -21.67 -16.16
CA LEU A 236 11.19 -22.57 -15.72
C LEU A 236 10.65 -23.65 -14.78
N LEU A 237 9.85 -23.27 -13.77
CA LEU A 237 9.32 -24.23 -12.79
C LEU A 237 8.37 -25.26 -13.39
N LYS A 238 7.51 -24.88 -14.34
CA LYS A 238 6.64 -25.81 -15.09
C LYS A 238 7.43 -26.89 -15.82
N LYS A 239 8.63 -26.54 -16.32
CA LYS A 239 9.51 -27.47 -17.04
C LYS A 239 10.40 -28.28 -16.08
N ALA A 240 10.81 -27.68 -14.96
CA ALA A 240 11.77 -28.26 -14.02
C ALA A 240 11.14 -29.13 -12.91
N SER A 241 9.86 -28.95 -12.59
CA SER A 241 9.25 -29.52 -11.37
C SER A 241 7.74 -29.79 -11.50
N ASP A 242 7.13 -30.40 -10.48
CA ASP A 242 5.66 -30.44 -10.30
C ASP A 242 5.16 -29.10 -9.73
N PHE A 243 5.03 -28.10 -10.61
CA PHE A 243 4.69 -26.73 -10.25
C PHE A 243 3.20 -26.51 -10.00
N ARG A 244 2.89 -25.82 -8.90
CA ARG A 244 1.53 -25.53 -8.42
C ARG A 244 1.39 -24.07 -8.03
N GLU A 245 0.32 -23.43 -8.47
CA GLU A 245 0.14 -22.01 -8.25
C GLU A 245 -0.67 -21.72 -6.97
N MET A 246 -0.26 -20.70 -6.22
CA MET A 246 -1.02 -20.16 -5.08
C MET A 246 -2.22 -19.34 -5.57
N GLU A 247 -3.13 -18.99 -4.65
CA GLU A 247 -4.30 -18.16 -4.95
C GLU A 247 -3.89 -16.71 -5.29
N ASN A 248 -3.10 -16.08 -4.42
CA ASN A 248 -2.63 -14.71 -4.53
C ASN A 248 -1.27 -14.69 -5.20
N ILE A 249 -1.29 -14.29 -6.47
CA ILE A 249 -0.12 -14.29 -7.35
C ILE A 249 0.08 -12.93 -7.98
N ARG A 250 1.26 -12.74 -8.57
CA ARG A 250 1.64 -11.56 -9.31
C ARG A 250 1.46 -10.27 -8.48
N GLU A 251 0.65 -9.32 -8.93
CA GLU A 251 0.39 -8.04 -8.24
C GLU A 251 -0.26 -8.22 -6.87
N GLU A 252 -1.06 -9.29 -6.72
CA GLU A 252 -1.81 -9.57 -5.50
C GLU A 252 -1.03 -10.42 -4.49
N ALA A 253 0.15 -10.92 -4.86
CA ALA A 253 0.96 -11.76 -4.00
C ALA A 253 1.27 -11.11 -2.64
N ILE A 254 1.05 -11.91 -1.59
CA ILE A 254 1.37 -11.54 -0.21
C ILE A 254 2.89 -11.40 -0.10
N CYS A 255 3.36 -10.26 0.38
CA CYS A 255 4.78 -9.96 0.53
C CYS A 255 5.41 -10.77 1.68
N CYS A 256 6.73 -10.99 1.66
CA CYS A 256 7.49 -11.50 2.81
C CYS A 256 7.48 -10.57 4.05
N SER A 257 6.85 -9.39 3.90
CA SER A 257 6.54 -8.35 4.88
C SER A 257 7.73 -7.63 5.51
N VAL A 258 8.97 -7.95 5.13
CA VAL A 258 10.16 -7.30 5.69
C VAL A 258 10.91 -6.54 4.61
N SER A 259 11.24 -5.27 4.92
CA SER A 259 12.13 -4.47 4.07
C SER A 259 13.17 -3.78 4.93
N ALA A 260 14.42 -3.83 4.48
CA ALA A 260 15.57 -3.26 5.18
C ALA A 260 15.71 -3.72 6.65
N TRP A 261 15.17 -4.90 6.99
CA TRP A 261 15.21 -5.48 8.34
C TRP A 261 14.65 -4.58 9.45
N LEU A 262 13.76 -3.65 9.09
CA LEU A 262 13.25 -2.64 10.02
C LEU A 262 12.06 -3.13 10.86
N ASN A 263 11.39 -4.19 10.44
CA ASN A 263 10.05 -4.55 10.94
C ASN A 263 9.90 -6.05 11.23
N CYS A 264 10.84 -6.62 11.99
CA CYS A 264 10.70 -7.95 12.57
C CYS A 264 9.77 -7.94 13.79
N ASN A 265 8.47 -7.71 13.57
CA ASN A 265 7.45 -7.65 14.62
C ASN A 265 6.26 -8.59 14.36
N LYS A 266 5.29 -8.60 15.27
CA LYS A 266 4.10 -9.46 15.22
C LYS A 266 3.30 -9.29 13.92
N HIS A 267 3.12 -8.06 13.43
CA HIS A 267 2.39 -7.80 12.18
C HIS A 267 3.10 -8.42 10.98
N ALA A 268 4.40 -8.19 10.84
CA ALA A 268 5.18 -8.79 9.76
C ALA A 268 5.18 -10.33 9.86
N ARG A 269 5.22 -10.87 11.09
CA ARG A 269 5.15 -12.31 11.33
C ARG A 269 3.86 -12.92 10.80
N GLU A 270 2.71 -12.33 11.11
CA GLU A 270 1.41 -12.86 10.67
C GLU A 270 1.26 -12.88 9.14
N VAL A 271 1.78 -11.86 8.45
CA VAL A 271 1.78 -11.83 6.98
C VAL A 271 2.52 -13.03 6.39
N ARG A 272 3.65 -13.43 6.99
CA ARG A 272 4.41 -14.61 6.54
C ARG A 272 3.68 -15.90 6.85
N PHE A 273 3.04 -15.99 8.00
CA PHE A 273 2.23 -17.17 8.35
C PHE A 273 1.13 -17.40 7.32
N ASN A 274 0.41 -16.35 6.95
CA ASN A 274 -0.62 -16.43 5.91
C ASN A 274 -0.05 -16.86 4.56
N ARG A 275 1.12 -16.35 4.16
CA ARG A 275 1.76 -16.78 2.91
C ARG A 275 2.17 -18.27 2.95
N ILE A 276 2.63 -18.77 4.09
CA ILE A 276 3.02 -20.18 4.23
C ILE A 276 1.78 -21.10 4.22
N ARG A 277 0.68 -20.70 4.88
CA ARG A 277 -0.60 -21.44 4.83
C ARG A 277 -1.13 -21.53 3.41
N GLU A 278 -1.09 -20.42 2.68
CA GLU A 278 -1.48 -20.36 1.28
C GLU A 278 -0.64 -21.30 0.41
N ALA A 279 0.69 -21.31 0.60
CA ALA A 279 1.56 -22.23 -0.09
C ALA A 279 1.24 -23.70 0.24
N LYS A 280 0.97 -24.02 1.50
CA LYS A 280 0.59 -25.36 1.95
C LYS A 280 -0.74 -25.82 1.36
N ALA A 281 -1.70 -24.91 1.16
CA ALA A 281 -2.99 -25.21 0.52
C ALA A 281 -2.85 -25.70 -0.93
N THR A 282 -1.74 -25.38 -1.61
CA THR A 282 -1.42 -25.94 -2.95
C THR A 282 -0.97 -27.42 -2.91
N GLY A 283 -0.65 -27.94 -1.73
CA GLY A 283 -0.03 -29.25 -1.54
C GLY A 283 1.43 -29.35 -2.01
N ALA A 284 2.10 -28.22 -2.24
CA ALA A 284 3.53 -28.18 -2.53
C ALA A 284 4.37 -28.44 -1.28
N ASP A 285 5.54 -29.07 -1.48
CA ASP A 285 6.52 -29.31 -0.43
C ASP A 285 7.52 -28.14 -0.31
N TYR A 286 7.65 -27.34 -1.38
CA TYR A 286 8.64 -26.25 -1.47
C TYR A 286 8.03 -24.94 -1.97
N ILE A 287 8.32 -23.84 -1.27
CA ILE A 287 8.15 -22.47 -1.77
C ILE A 287 9.42 -22.06 -2.49
N VAL A 288 9.31 -21.82 -3.79
CA VAL A 288 10.38 -21.30 -4.65
C VAL A 288 10.29 -19.77 -4.72
N THR A 289 11.42 -19.08 -4.71
CA THR A 289 11.48 -17.62 -4.89
C THR A 289 12.78 -17.21 -5.61
N ALA A 290 12.70 -16.19 -6.47
CA ALA A 290 13.85 -15.57 -7.14
C ALA A 290 14.36 -14.34 -6.36
N CYS A 291 14.37 -14.44 -5.03
CA CYS A 291 14.80 -13.36 -4.15
C CYS A 291 15.33 -13.95 -2.85
N ASN A 292 16.64 -13.90 -2.67
CA ASN A 292 17.36 -14.42 -1.51
C ASN A 292 16.81 -13.84 -0.19
N LYS A 293 16.39 -12.57 -0.20
CA LYS A 293 15.82 -11.92 0.98
C LYS A 293 14.43 -12.46 1.33
N CYS A 294 13.59 -12.72 0.33
CA CYS A 294 12.32 -13.40 0.55
C CYS A 294 12.55 -14.80 1.11
N SER A 295 13.55 -15.54 0.60
CA SER A 295 13.88 -16.88 1.08
C SER A 295 14.16 -16.87 2.59
N ILE A 296 15.05 -15.99 3.04
CA ILE A 296 15.40 -15.85 4.46
C ILE A 296 14.19 -15.54 5.33
N HIS A 297 13.36 -14.60 4.90
CA HIS A 297 12.24 -14.14 5.72
C HIS A 297 11.14 -15.17 5.81
N LEU A 298 10.83 -15.89 4.72
CA LEU A 298 9.89 -17.01 4.76
C LEU A 298 10.45 -18.16 5.61
N ASP A 299 11.74 -18.43 5.49
CA ASP A 299 12.45 -19.45 6.27
C ASP A 299 12.55 -19.13 7.78
N CYS A 300 12.55 -17.84 8.16
CA CYS A 300 12.55 -17.43 9.57
C CYS A 300 11.43 -18.10 10.39
N VAL A 301 10.30 -18.44 9.78
CA VAL A 301 9.15 -19.05 10.47
C VAL A 301 9.50 -20.40 11.09
N HIS A 302 10.42 -21.17 10.48
CA HIS A 302 10.87 -22.46 11.03
C HIS A 302 11.71 -22.32 12.30
N TYR A 303 12.27 -21.13 12.52
CA TYR A 303 13.09 -20.78 13.69
C TYR A 303 12.29 -20.02 14.76
N GLU A 304 10.96 -19.91 14.63
CA GLU A 304 10.12 -19.31 15.66
C GLU A 304 10.22 -20.10 16.97
N LEU A 305 10.33 -19.36 18.08
CA LEU A 305 10.49 -19.92 19.42
C LEU A 305 9.21 -20.58 19.92
N ASN A 306 8.05 -20.01 19.58
CA ASN A 306 6.76 -20.56 19.95
C ASN A 306 6.29 -21.58 18.92
N LYS A 307 6.57 -22.86 19.17
CA LYS A 307 6.25 -23.95 18.25
C LYS A 307 4.76 -24.22 18.12
N GLU A 308 3.93 -23.88 19.11
CA GLU A 308 2.48 -24.05 19.00
C GLU A 308 1.88 -23.11 17.94
N GLU A 309 2.40 -21.89 17.81
CA GLU A 309 1.91 -20.88 16.85
C GLU A 309 2.24 -21.20 15.40
N VAL A 310 3.22 -22.07 15.15
CA VAL A 310 3.70 -22.42 13.80
C VAL A 310 3.49 -23.89 13.45
N LYS A 311 2.79 -24.65 14.31
CA LYS A 311 2.56 -26.08 14.13
C LYS A 311 1.81 -26.38 12.84
N ASP A 312 0.85 -25.55 12.46
CA ASP A 312 0.12 -25.66 11.19
C ASP A 312 0.98 -25.31 9.96
N LEU A 313 2.14 -24.67 10.16
CA LEU A 313 3.06 -24.21 9.12
C LEU A 313 4.21 -25.20 8.86
N GLU A 314 4.35 -26.25 9.69
CA GLU A 314 5.37 -27.28 9.50
C GLU A 314 5.16 -28.07 8.20
N GLY A 315 6.26 -28.57 7.62
CA GLY A 315 6.29 -29.49 6.49
C GLY A 315 6.63 -28.87 5.14
N ILE A 316 6.44 -27.57 4.95
CA ILE A 316 6.84 -26.87 3.73
C ILE A 316 8.21 -26.22 3.90
N LYS A 317 9.08 -26.32 2.90
CA LYS A 317 10.45 -25.79 2.91
C LYS A 317 10.59 -24.64 1.91
N ILE A 318 11.67 -23.87 2.05
CA ILE A 318 11.99 -22.76 1.14
C ILE A 318 13.21 -23.18 0.31
N ILE A 319 13.17 -22.94 -1.00
CA ILE A 319 14.29 -23.23 -1.92
C ILE A 319 14.45 -22.10 -2.94
N GLY A 320 15.69 -21.78 -3.32
CA GLY A 320 15.96 -20.79 -4.37
C GLY A 320 15.54 -21.29 -5.76
N LEU A 321 15.15 -20.37 -6.64
CA LEU A 321 14.84 -20.72 -8.03
C LEU A 321 16.05 -21.34 -8.74
N GLU A 322 17.24 -20.80 -8.47
CA GLU A 322 18.50 -21.22 -9.05
C GLU A 322 18.85 -22.66 -8.67
N GLU A 323 18.52 -23.08 -7.44
CA GLU A 323 18.75 -24.44 -6.96
C GLU A 323 17.83 -25.44 -7.68
N VAL A 324 16.55 -25.10 -7.87
CA VAL A 324 15.61 -25.96 -8.62
C VAL A 324 16.05 -26.09 -10.08
N VAL A 325 16.49 -24.99 -10.69
CA VAL A 325 17.01 -24.99 -12.07
C VAL A 325 18.29 -25.82 -12.16
N GLY A 326 19.24 -25.64 -11.24
CA GLY A 326 20.48 -26.41 -11.21
C GLY A 326 20.24 -27.91 -11.00
N TYR A 327 19.26 -28.26 -10.16
CA TYR A 327 18.84 -29.64 -9.95
C TYR A 327 18.23 -30.26 -11.20
N ALA A 328 17.33 -29.54 -11.87
CA ALA A 328 16.72 -30.01 -13.12
C ALA A 328 17.70 -30.04 -14.31
N LEU A 329 18.83 -29.33 -14.23
CA LEU A 329 19.94 -29.44 -15.20
C LEU A 329 20.93 -30.57 -14.88
N GLY A 330 20.79 -31.23 -13.72
CA GLY A 330 21.69 -32.26 -13.25
C GLY A 330 23.09 -31.74 -12.87
N VAL A 331 23.21 -30.46 -12.51
CA VAL A 331 24.50 -29.84 -12.16
C VAL A 331 24.62 -29.44 -10.69
N TYR A 332 23.53 -29.47 -9.93
CA TYR A 332 23.49 -29.10 -8.53
C TYR A 332 22.52 -30.01 -7.78
N ASP A 333 22.85 -30.47 -6.57
CA ASP A 333 21.94 -31.28 -5.74
C ASP A 333 21.66 -30.56 -4.40
N PRO A 334 20.50 -29.90 -4.24
CA PRO A 334 20.17 -29.14 -3.04
C PRO A 334 20.06 -30.00 -1.78
N PHE A 335 20.07 -31.34 -1.90
CA PHE A 335 19.93 -32.28 -0.78
C PHE A 335 21.25 -32.87 -0.29
N LYS A 336 22.34 -32.69 -1.03
CA LYS A 336 23.66 -33.25 -0.69
C LYS A 336 24.73 -32.21 -0.39
N GLU A 337 24.56 -30.97 -0.86
CA GLU A 337 25.57 -29.93 -0.71
C GLU A 337 25.73 -29.49 0.75
N GLU A 338 26.95 -29.58 1.27
CA GLU A 338 27.32 -29.11 2.61
C GLU A 338 27.49 -27.59 2.63
N LYS A 339 27.24 -26.97 3.80
CA LYS A 339 27.51 -25.55 4.02
C LYS A 339 29.00 -25.29 3.81
N SER A 340 29.31 -24.33 2.96
CA SER A 340 30.68 -24.07 2.56
C SER A 340 31.11 -22.67 3.04
N TYR A 341 31.60 -22.56 4.27
CA TYR A 341 32.23 -21.31 4.73
C TYR A 341 33.41 -21.56 5.69
N GLU A 342 34.53 -20.88 5.42
CA GLU A 342 35.69 -20.77 6.32
C GLU A 342 35.73 -19.36 6.90
N VAL A 343 35.78 -19.24 8.24
CA VAL A 343 35.78 -17.95 8.97
C VAL A 343 37.20 -17.40 9.20
N SER A 344 38.23 -18.04 8.66
CA SER A 344 39.62 -17.66 8.89
C SER A 344 40.09 -16.53 7.97
N GLU A 345 40.41 -15.39 8.59
CA GLU A 345 41.07 -14.19 8.04
C GLU A 345 40.17 -13.07 7.49
N ILE A 346 39.72 -12.20 8.40
CA ILE A 346 39.12 -10.91 8.07
C ILE A 346 40.23 -9.96 7.57
N LYS A 347 40.28 -9.68 6.26
CA LYS A 347 41.13 -8.62 5.68
C LYS A 347 40.26 -7.62 4.91
N GLY A 348 40.34 -6.34 5.27
CA GLY A 348 39.63 -5.24 4.59
C GLY A 348 39.80 -3.89 5.29
N LYS A 349 39.90 -2.79 4.54
CA LYS A 349 39.95 -1.42 5.08
C LYS A 349 38.54 -0.96 5.48
N PHE A 350 38.45 -0.34 6.65
CA PHE A 350 37.22 0.25 7.19
C PHE A 350 36.76 1.42 6.32
N LEU A 351 35.46 1.50 6.04
CA LEU A 351 34.84 2.81 5.84
C LEU A 351 34.72 3.44 7.22
N GLU A 352 35.38 4.59 7.43
CA GLU A 352 35.19 5.35 8.66
C GLU A 352 33.70 5.70 8.84
N PRO A 353 33.19 5.81 10.07
CA PRO A 353 31.83 6.27 10.30
C PRO A 353 31.66 7.65 9.66
N ILE A 354 30.92 7.72 8.56
CA ILE A 354 30.64 9.00 7.92
C ILE A 354 29.44 9.58 8.63
N THR A 355 29.69 10.58 9.49
CA THR A 355 28.64 11.45 10.01
C THR A 355 28.31 12.45 8.91
N ILE A 356 27.17 12.24 8.24
CA ILE A 356 26.70 13.15 7.20
C ILE A 356 25.62 14.02 7.82
N GLU A 357 25.79 15.34 7.73
CA GLU A 357 24.74 16.27 8.08
C GLU A 357 23.57 16.06 7.12
N LYS A 358 22.36 15.89 7.64
CA LYS A 358 21.21 15.61 6.79
C LYS A 358 20.92 16.80 5.90
N ASP A 359 20.90 16.55 4.60
CA ASP A 359 20.49 17.51 3.58
C ASP A 359 19.14 17.06 3.00
N LEU A 360 18.04 17.53 3.60
CA LEU A 360 16.71 17.19 3.13
C LEU A 360 16.40 17.84 1.78
N GLU A 361 16.90 19.06 1.55
CA GLU A 361 16.78 19.81 0.30
C GLU A 361 17.26 18.98 -0.89
N ARG A 362 18.32 18.18 -0.73
CA ARG A 362 18.78 17.23 -1.75
C ARG A 362 17.71 16.24 -2.23
N TYR A 363 16.75 15.90 -1.37
CA TYR A 363 15.76 14.86 -1.63
C TYR A 363 14.31 15.38 -1.78
N ILE A 364 14.07 16.68 -1.58
CA ILE A 364 12.80 17.34 -1.90
C ILE A 364 12.88 17.85 -3.34
N ASP A 365 12.54 16.97 -4.28
CA ASP A 365 12.39 17.31 -5.69
C ASP A 365 10.93 17.66 -6.05
N GLU A 366 10.73 18.22 -7.25
CA GLU A 366 9.40 18.58 -7.75
C GLU A 366 8.45 17.39 -7.79
N ASP A 367 8.94 16.20 -8.17
CA ASP A 367 8.15 14.98 -8.16
C ASP A 367 7.64 14.67 -6.75
N LEU A 368 8.48 14.76 -5.73
CA LEU A 368 8.08 14.46 -4.36
C LEU A 368 7.05 15.46 -3.82
N ILE A 369 7.21 16.76 -4.15
CA ILE A 369 6.20 17.78 -3.83
C ILE A 369 4.88 17.46 -4.55
N GLU A 370 4.95 17.06 -5.82
CA GLU A 370 3.81 16.65 -6.63
C GLU A 370 3.08 15.44 -6.02
N GLN A 371 3.82 14.40 -5.62
CA GLN A 371 3.30 13.21 -4.93
C GLN A 371 2.56 13.61 -3.63
N ALA A 372 3.07 14.60 -2.89
CA ALA A 372 2.48 15.02 -1.63
C ALA A 372 1.04 15.52 -1.81
N PHE A 373 0.80 16.36 -2.81
CA PHE A 373 -0.49 17.06 -2.99
C PHE A 373 -1.44 16.35 -3.97
N ARG A 374 -1.04 15.22 -4.57
CA ARG A 374 -1.92 14.30 -5.32
C ARG A 374 -2.69 13.31 -4.42
N CYS A 375 -2.33 13.17 -3.15
CA CYS A 375 -3.00 12.23 -2.24
C CYS A 375 -4.42 12.70 -1.84
N THR A 376 -5.43 11.89 -2.17
CA THR A 376 -6.84 12.15 -1.80
C THR A 376 -7.18 11.81 -0.35
N SER A 377 -6.22 11.24 0.39
CA SER A 377 -6.37 10.69 1.74
C SER A 377 -7.49 9.65 1.91
N CYS A 378 -7.81 8.93 0.83
CA CYS A 378 -8.91 7.97 0.78
C CYS A 378 -8.67 6.63 1.50
N LYS A 379 -7.44 6.33 1.95
CA LYS A 379 -7.04 5.09 2.64
C LYS A 379 -7.15 3.78 1.85
N ASN A 380 -7.32 3.80 0.52
CA ASN A 380 -7.28 2.54 -0.26
C ASN A 380 -5.94 1.79 -0.07
N CYS A 381 -4.84 2.53 0.00
CA CYS A 381 -3.52 1.99 0.29
C CYS A 381 -3.41 1.29 1.65
N THR A 382 -4.18 1.72 2.65
CA THR A 382 -4.20 1.10 3.99
C THR A 382 -5.00 -0.19 4.00
N ILE A 383 -6.10 -0.26 3.23
CA ILE A 383 -6.92 -1.47 3.06
C ILE A 383 -6.09 -2.61 2.49
N VAL A 384 -5.32 -2.35 1.42
CA VAL A 384 -4.50 -3.40 0.79
C VAL A 384 -3.17 -3.66 1.50
N CYS A 385 -2.82 -2.87 2.52
CA CYS A 385 -1.53 -2.99 3.19
C CYS A 385 -1.50 -4.26 4.06
N PRO A 386 -0.56 -5.19 3.83
CA PRO A 386 -0.49 -6.43 4.62
C PRO A 386 -0.27 -6.20 6.13
N VAL A 387 0.30 -5.05 6.49
CA VAL A 387 0.55 -4.64 7.90
C VAL A 387 -0.34 -3.48 8.34
N HIS A 388 -1.39 -3.16 7.57
CA HIS A 388 -2.35 -2.08 7.85
C HIS A 388 -1.73 -0.70 8.14
N TYR A 389 -0.63 -0.37 7.47
CA TYR A 389 0.05 0.91 7.64
C TYR A 389 -0.79 2.11 7.15
N ASP A 390 -0.97 3.13 8.00
CA ASP A 390 -1.70 4.37 7.67
C ASP A 390 -0.83 5.35 6.87
N THR A 391 -0.58 5.02 5.60
CA THR A 391 0.21 5.89 4.70
C THR A 391 -0.44 7.27 4.52
N PRO A 392 -1.78 7.42 4.40
CA PRO A 392 -2.39 8.74 4.38
C PRO A 392 -2.19 9.53 5.67
N GLY A 393 -2.20 8.87 6.83
CA GLY A 393 -1.82 9.48 8.11
C GLY A 393 -0.41 10.07 8.05
N LEU A 394 0.59 9.28 7.64
CA LEU A 394 1.95 9.78 7.41
C LEU A 394 2.00 11.00 6.49
N MET A 395 1.27 10.94 5.37
CA MET A 395 1.20 12.03 4.40
C MET A 395 0.65 13.33 5.03
N MET A 396 -0.44 13.23 5.81
CA MET A 396 -1.12 14.39 6.39
C MET A 396 -0.43 14.94 7.65
N GLU A 397 0.27 14.10 8.41
CA GLU A 397 0.78 14.45 9.74
C GLU A 397 2.29 14.72 9.77
N VAL A 398 3.02 14.17 8.80
CA VAL A 398 4.48 14.35 8.70
C VAL A 398 4.82 15.08 7.41
N PHE A 399 4.42 14.51 6.27
CA PHE A 399 4.96 14.94 4.99
C PHE A 399 4.45 16.32 4.55
N ARG A 400 3.13 16.50 4.46
CA ARG A 400 2.54 17.79 4.08
C ARG A 400 2.86 18.92 5.08
N PRO A 401 2.79 18.73 6.41
CA PRO A 401 3.17 19.78 7.35
C PRO A 401 4.61 20.26 7.18
N GLU A 402 5.55 19.35 6.90
CA GLU A 402 6.95 19.73 6.65
C GLU A 402 7.09 20.55 5.36
N LEU A 403 6.41 20.15 4.28
CA LEU A 403 6.39 20.91 3.03
C LEU A 403 5.72 22.29 3.19
N VAL A 404 4.65 22.38 3.98
CA VAL A 404 3.96 23.65 4.30
C VAL A 404 4.91 24.59 5.05
N LYS A 405 5.64 24.11 6.06
CA LYS A 405 6.62 24.92 6.82
C LYS A 405 7.72 25.49 5.92
N ARG A 406 8.10 24.76 4.87
CA ARG A 406 9.13 25.16 3.89
C ARG A 406 8.60 25.98 2.72
N GLY A 407 7.29 26.29 2.70
CA GLY A 407 6.69 27.13 1.66
C GLY A 407 6.31 26.41 0.37
N TYR A 408 6.32 25.07 0.33
CA TYR A 408 5.95 24.27 -0.84
C TYR A 408 4.45 23.97 -0.94
N ALA A 409 3.62 24.54 -0.07
CA ALA A 409 2.17 24.36 -0.11
C ALA A 409 1.58 24.97 -1.40
N PRO A 410 0.63 24.30 -2.08
CA PRO A 410 -0.10 24.89 -3.18
C PRO A 410 -0.75 26.21 -2.76
N GLU A 411 -0.63 27.25 -3.59
CA GLU A 411 -1.11 28.60 -3.28
C GLU A 411 -2.59 28.63 -2.85
N LYS A 412 -3.43 27.82 -3.51
CA LYS A 412 -4.86 27.68 -3.16
C LYS A 412 -5.08 27.12 -1.75
N HIS A 413 -4.23 26.20 -1.28
CA HIS A 413 -4.31 25.69 0.10
C HIS A 413 -3.96 26.78 1.10
N THR A 414 -2.90 27.56 0.85
CA THR A 414 -2.50 28.69 1.70
C THR A 414 -3.59 29.77 1.76
N LYS A 415 -4.24 30.07 0.62
CA LYS A 415 -5.41 30.97 0.55
C LYS A 415 -6.57 30.45 1.39
N ILE A 416 -6.95 29.17 1.24
CA ILE A 416 -8.03 28.55 2.05
C ILE A 416 -7.70 28.63 3.55
N ALA A 417 -6.45 28.35 3.94
CA ALA A 417 -6.02 28.45 5.34
C ALA A 417 -6.12 29.87 5.90
N SER A 418 -5.73 30.86 5.10
CA SER A 418 -5.83 32.28 5.46
C SER A 418 -7.29 32.73 5.62
N VAL A 419 -8.17 32.28 4.72
CA VAL A 419 -9.62 32.56 4.78
C VAL A 419 -10.24 31.92 6.02
N LEU A 420 -9.91 30.66 6.32
CA LEU A 420 -10.40 29.97 7.52
C LEU A 420 -9.97 30.66 8.80
N LYS A 421 -8.72 31.13 8.87
CA LYS A 421 -8.21 31.87 10.03
C LYS A 421 -8.96 33.18 10.27
N LYS A 422 -9.43 33.85 9.21
CA LYS A 422 -10.15 35.12 9.28
C LYS A 422 -11.65 34.95 9.54
N THR A 423 -12.28 33.96 8.90
CA THR A 423 -13.74 33.87 8.78
C THR A 423 -14.34 32.66 9.49
N GLY A 424 -13.52 31.70 9.93
CA GLY A 424 -13.99 30.45 10.50
C GLY A 424 -14.62 29.47 9.48
N ASN A 425 -14.74 29.81 8.20
CA ASN A 425 -15.29 28.91 7.18
C ASN A 425 -14.42 28.83 5.92
N ALA A 426 -14.52 27.71 5.19
CA ALA A 426 -13.62 27.40 4.07
C ALA A 426 -13.93 28.18 2.78
N PHE A 427 -15.07 28.88 2.73
CA PHE A 427 -15.55 29.58 1.54
C PHE A 427 -15.51 31.11 1.68
N GLY A 428 -15.11 31.63 2.85
CA GLY A 428 -15.00 33.06 3.12
C GLY A 428 -16.34 33.79 3.12
N VAL A 429 -17.45 33.08 3.33
CA VAL A 429 -18.79 33.68 3.34
C VAL A 429 -19.03 34.32 4.70
N GLU A 430 -19.39 35.60 4.75
CA GLU A 430 -19.62 36.36 5.99
C GLU A 430 -20.97 36.04 6.66
N THR A 431 -21.86 35.31 6.00
CA THR A 431 -23.16 34.94 6.57
C THR A 431 -22.97 33.92 7.69
N GLY A 432 -23.50 34.26 8.87
CA GLY A 432 -23.49 33.40 10.06
C GLY A 432 -24.10 32.04 9.78
N VAL A 433 -23.59 31.03 10.49
CA VAL A 433 -24.17 29.69 10.59
C VAL A 433 -25.68 29.82 10.76
N LYS A 434 -26.48 29.13 9.93
CA LYS A 434 -27.94 29.04 10.13
C LYS A 434 -28.19 28.36 11.50
N SER A 435 -28.36 29.17 12.54
CA SER A 435 -28.42 28.71 13.94
C SER A 435 -29.85 28.37 14.35
N LYS A 436 -29.97 27.46 15.33
CA LYS A 436 -31.22 27.05 15.98
C LYS A 436 -30.85 26.88 17.45
N VAL A 437 -30.86 27.96 18.22
CA VAL A 437 -30.36 27.96 19.60
C VAL A 437 -31.42 27.35 20.52
N ASN A 438 -31.11 26.19 21.08
CA ASN A 438 -31.95 25.53 22.09
C ASN A 438 -31.04 24.82 23.10
N PRO A 439 -30.58 25.51 24.16
CA PRO A 439 -29.62 24.94 25.10
C PRO A 439 -30.13 23.72 25.88
N LYS A 440 -31.44 23.45 25.85
CA LYS A 440 -32.05 22.26 26.45
C LYS A 440 -32.13 21.07 25.49
N ALA A 441 -31.81 21.27 24.22
CA ALA A 441 -31.83 20.21 23.22
C ALA A 441 -30.92 19.04 23.60
N LYS A 442 -31.30 17.84 23.20
CA LYS A 442 -30.52 16.61 23.48
C LYS A 442 -29.28 16.49 22.62
N TYR A 443 -29.35 16.97 21.37
CA TYR A 443 -28.28 16.85 20.38
C TYR A 443 -27.76 18.21 19.93
N ILE A 444 -26.53 18.24 19.45
CA ILE A 444 -26.00 19.33 18.63
C ILE A 444 -25.94 18.86 17.19
N TYR A 445 -26.58 19.59 16.26
CA TYR A 445 -26.35 19.37 14.85
C TYR A 445 -25.16 20.22 14.37
N PHE A 446 -24.10 19.53 13.91
CA PHE A 446 -22.96 20.14 13.25
C PHE A 446 -23.12 20.04 11.72
N PRO A 447 -23.54 21.13 11.05
CA PRO A 447 -23.87 21.10 9.63
C PRO A 447 -22.63 21.12 8.72
N GLY A 448 -21.51 21.67 9.19
CA GLY A 448 -20.29 21.84 8.40
C GLY A 448 -20.42 22.83 7.25
N CYS A 449 -19.31 23.10 6.56
CA CYS A 449 -19.28 24.19 5.57
C CYS A 449 -19.96 23.84 4.23
N VAL A 450 -19.83 22.59 3.75
CA VAL A 450 -20.33 22.22 2.41
C VAL A 450 -21.86 22.23 2.37
N ALA A 451 -22.51 21.58 3.34
CA ALA A 451 -23.97 21.58 3.43
C ALA A 451 -24.52 23.01 3.62
N GLN A 452 -23.90 23.85 4.46
CA GLN A 452 -24.42 25.19 4.67
C GLN A 452 -24.27 26.14 3.47
N TYR A 453 -23.12 26.11 2.79
CA TYR A 453 -22.74 27.18 1.86
C TYR A 453 -22.68 26.77 0.39
N ARG A 454 -22.75 25.47 0.10
CA ARG A 454 -22.69 24.93 -1.26
C ARG A 454 -23.83 23.98 -1.57
N ARG A 455 -24.40 23.32 -0.57
CA ARG A 455 -25.42 22.29 -0.69
C ARG A 455 -26.54 22.49 0.32
N ASP A 456 -27.18 23.66 0.21
CA ASP A 456 -28.26 24.07 1.13
C ASP A 456 -29.41 23.06 1.12
N ASP A 457 -29.65 22.40 0.00
CA ASP A 457 -30.61 21.31 -0.13
C ASP A 457 -30.34 20.17 0.87
N VAL A 458 -29.06 19.78 1.07
CA VAL A 458 -28.68 18.78 2.09
C VAL A 458 -28.91 19.32 3.50
N PHE A 459 -28.61 20.60 3.75
CA PHE A 459 -28.86 21.21 5.05
C PHE A 459 -30.36 21.26 5.37
N GLN A 460 -31.21 21.68 4.41
CA GLN A 460 -32.66 21.69 4.56
C GLN A 460 -33.22 20.28 4.75
N ALA A 461 -32.78 19.31 3.94
CA ALA A 461 -33.17 17.91 4.09
C ALA A 461 -32.81 17.36 5.47
N THR A 462 -31.61 17.67 5.98
CA THR A 462 -31.18 17.29 7.32
C THR A 462 -32.15 17.83 8.39
N VAL A 463 -32.40 19.15 8.38
CA VAL A 463 -33.27 19.81 9.35
C VAL A 463 -34.68 19.22 9.31
N LYS A 464 -35.27 19.08 8.13
CA LYS A 464 -36.61 18.52 7.93
C LYS A 464 -36.72 17.08 8.43
N ILE A 465 -35.73 16.23 8.14
CA ILE A 465 -35.73 14.84 8.60
C ILE A 465 -35.61 14.77 10.13
N LEU A 466 -34.73 15.56 10.74
CA LEU A 466 -34.61 15.60 12.20
C LEU A 466 -35.90 16.07 12.87
N ASP A 467 -36.55 17.11 12.32
CA ASP A 467 -37.82 17.62 12.83
C ASP A 467 -38.95 16.58 12.67
N LEU A 468 -39.04 15.89 11.52
CA LEU A 468 -40.01 14.80 11.28
C LEU A 468 -39.83 13.62 12.24
N LEU A 469 -38.58 13.30 12.58
CA LEU A 469 -38.25 12.25 13.54
C LEU A 469 -38.47 12.68 15.00
N GLY A 470 -38.80 13.95 15.25
CA GLY A 470 -38.94 14.51 16.59
C GLY A 470 -37.62 14.53 17.37
N VAL A 471 -36.48 14.61 16.67
CA VAL A 471 -35.16 14.71 17.30
C VAL A 471 -34.99 16.12 17.85
N ASP A 472 -34.76 16.23 19.15
CA ASP A 472 -34.52 17.51 19.81
C ASP A 472 -33.04 17.91 19.69
N TYR A 473 -32.75 18.88 18.81
CA TYR A 473 -31.40 19.33 18.51
C TYR A 473 -31.27 20.86 18.50
N GLU A 474 -30.05 21.34 18.71
CA GLU A 474 -29.67 22.73 18.51
C GLU A 474 -28.54 22.87 17.47
N ILE A 475 -28.42 24.06 16.88
CA ILE A 475 -27.27 24.49 16.10
C ILE A 475 -26.71 25.72 16.82
N PRO A 476 -25.68 25.56 17.68
CA PRO A 476 -25.11 26.64 18.46
C PRO A 476 -24.55 27.76 17.58
N GLU A 477 -24.59 28.99 18.11
CA GLU A 477 -23.81 30.10 17.56
C GLU A 477 -22.32 29.88 17.80
N GLY A 478 -21.47 30.46 16.94
CA GLY A 478 -20.01 30.35 17.07
C GLY A 478 -19.39 29.06 16.53
N LEU A 479 -20.19 28.16 15.94
CA LEU A 479 -19.64 27.02 15.19
C LEU A 479 -18.77 27.50 14.02
N VAL A 480 -17.59 26.91 13.89
CA VAL A 480 -16.66 27.14 12.78
C VAL A 480 -16.39 25.82 12.06
N CYS A 481 -15.67 25.90 10.94
CA CYS A 481 -15.26 24.74 10.17
C CYS A 481 -14.64 23.65 11.07
N CYS A 482 -14.97 22.38 10.81
CA CYS A 482 -14.39 21.26 11.53
C CYS A 482 -12.86 21.15 11.40
N GLY A 483 -12.22 21.85 10.46
CA GLY A 483 -10.77 21.81 10.22
C GLY A 483 -10.30 20.70 9.28
N SER A 484 -11.23 19.89 8.76
CA SER A 484 -10.95 18.76 7.86
C SER A 484 -10.01 19.11 6.70
N VAL A 485 -10.20 20.28 6.06
CA VAL A 485 -9.35 20.73 4.95
C VAL A 485 -7.92 21.07 5.41
N LEU A 486 -7.75 21.74 6.55
CA LEU A 486 -6.43 22.14 7.06
C LEU A 486 -5.59 20.92 7.44
N LYS A 487 -6.17 19.98 8.22
CA LYS A 487 -5.51 18.70 8.55
C LYS A 487 -5.03 17.98 7.30
N ARG A 488 -5.88 17.94 6.26
CA ARG A 488 -5.58 17.24 5.02
C ARG A 488 -4.51 17.96 4.21
N THR A 489 -4.49 19.28 4.17
CA THR A 489 -3.47 20.06 3.44
C THR A 489 -2.20 20.31 4.25
N GLY A 490 -2.04 19.71 5.43
CA GLY A 490 -0.88 19.86 6.29
C GLY A 490 -0.80 21.20 7.05
N HIS A 491 -1.89 21.95 7.11
CA HIS A 491 -1.97 23.21 7.84
C HIS A 491 -2.50 23.01 9.27
N PRO A 492 -2.07 23.83 10.25
CA PRO A 492 -2.54 23.73 11.63
C PRO A 492 -4.04 24.04 11.73
N MET A 493 -4.76 23.31 12.58
CA MET A 493 -6.20 23.48 12.78
C MET A 493 -6.61 23.73 14.24
N ASP A 494 -5.65 23.85 15.16
CA ASP A 494 -5.90 23.91 16.61
C ASP A 494 -6.84 25.07 16.97
N PHE A 495 -6.70 26.22 16.31
CA PHE A 495 -7.58 27.36 16.51
C PHE A 495 -9.06 27.07 16.16
N LEU A 496 -9.34 26.17 15.22
CA LEU A 496 -10.72 25.75 14.91
C LEU A 496 -11.25 24.79 15.97
N ILE A 497 -10.39 23.86 16.42
CA ILE A 497 -10.72 22.92 17.50
C ILE A 497 -11.07 23.71 18.76
N GLU A 498 -10.21 24.64 19.18
CA GLU A 498 -10.42 25.48 20.37
C GLU A 498 -11.75 26.26 20.32
N GLN A 499 -12.12 26.82 19.17
CA GLN A 499 -13.37 27.56 19.02
C GLN A 499 -14.59 26.64 19.07
N ASN A 500 -14.58 25.55 18.30
CA ASN A 500 -15.67 24.58 18.29
C ASN A 500 -15.86 23.91 19.67
N MET A 501 -14.78 23.62 20.39
CA MET A 501 -14.84 22.97 21.70
C MET A 501 -15.47 23.84 22.80
N LYS A 502 -15.68 25.14 22.57
CA LYS A 502 -16.46 26.00 23.47
C LYS A 502 -17.95 25.69 23.44
N VAL A 503 -18.45 25.14 22.33
CA VAL A 503 -19.89 24.94 22.10
C VAL A 503 -20.27 23.49 21.82
N LEU A 504 -19.31 22.60 21.53
CA LEU A 504 -19.58 21.20 21.20
C LEU A 504 -19.57 20.23 22.40
N LYS A 505 -19.16 20.67 23.60
CA LYS A 505 -19.03 19.79 24.76
C LYS A 505 -20.38 19.50 25.42
N GLY A 506 -20.52 18.27 25.94
CA GLY A 506 -21.60 17.89 26.86
C GLY A 506 -22.87 17.33 26.21
N LYS A 507 -22.93 17.22 24.88
CA LYS A 507 -24.06 16.60 24.15
C LYS A 507 -23.55 15.77 22.97
N PRO A 508 -24.26 14.68 22.59
CA PRO A 508 -23.99 13.98 21.35
C PRO A 508 -24.17 14.89 20.14
N ILE A 509 -23.31 14.70 19.14
CA ILE A 509 -23.24 15.52 17.93
C ILE A 509 -23.73 14.72 16.73
N ILE A 510 -24.63 15.30 15.95
CA ILE A 510 -25.09 14.76 14.67
C ILE A 510 -24.41 15.54 13.54
N THR A 511 -23.94 14.87 12.50
CA THR A 511 -23.49 15.53 11.26
C THR A 511 -23.89 14.74 10.02
N SER A 512 -24.21 15.46 8.94
CA SER A 512 -24.56 14.87 7.63
C SER A 512 -23.38 14.82 6.65
N CYS A 513 -22.19 15.21 7.09
CA CYS A 513 -20.99 15.19 6.25
C CYS A 513 -19.99 14.14 6.74
N SER A 514 -19.68 13.16 5.90
CA SER A 514 -18.65 12.14 6.22
C SER A 514 -17.28 12.74 6.56
N GLY A 515 -16.92 13.88 5.95
CA GLY A 515 -15.69 14.59 6.25
C GLY A 515 -15.67 15.24 7.64
N CYS A 516 -16.80 15.81 8.06
CA CYS A 516 -16.98 16.36 9.41
C CYS A 516 -17.03 15.23 10.44
N TYR A 517 -17.77 14.16 10.18
CA TYR A 517 -17.82 12.97 11.02
C TYR A 517 -16.42 12.44 11.32
N ALA A 518 -15.63 12.21 10.26
CA ALA A 518 -14.28 11.67 10.43
C ALA A 518 -13.32 12.56 11.21
N THR A 519 -13.43 13.88 11.03
CA THR A 519 -12.55 14.83 11.69
C THR A 519 -12.98 15.11 13.13
N LEU A 520 -14.28 15.30 13.39
CA LEU A 520 -14.80 15.46 14.75
C LEU A 520 -14.57 14.20 15.60
N LYS A 521 -14.74 13.00 15.02
CA LYS A 521 -14.59 11.75 15.77
C LYS A 521 -13.14 11.36 16.06
N LYS A 522 -12.20 11.72 15.17
CA LYS A 522 -10.78 11.33 15.28
C LYS A 522 -9.90 12.43 15.88
N ASP A 523 -10.10 13.68 15.44
CA ASP A 523 -9.18 14.79 15.71
C ASP A 523 -9.65 15.69 16.88
N TYR A 524 -10.86 15.46 17.43
CA TYR A 524 -11.39 16.18 18.60
C TYR A 524 -11.57 15.20 19.76
N GLU A 525 -11.08 15.57 20.94
CA GLU A 525 -11.14 14.72 22.13
C GLU A 525 -12.49 14.83 22.85
N GLY A 526 -13.01 13.69 23.33
CA GLY A 526 -14.16 13.63 24.23
C GLY A 526 -15.51 13.97 23.59
N LEU A 527 -15.64 13.90 22.27
CA LEU A 527 -16.91 14.10 21.56
C LEU A 527 -17.59 12.77 21.21
N ASP A 528 -18.90 12.68 21.46
CA ASP A 528 -19.75 11.60 20.96
C ASP A 528 -20.36 12.02 19.62
N VAL A 529 -19.87 11.46 18.52
CA VAL A 529 -20.21 11.90 17.15
C VAL A 529 -20.92 10.80 16.38
N HIS A 530 -22.12 11.13 15.91
CA HIS A 530 -23.02 10.28 15.12
C HIS A 530 -23.14 10.83 13.71
N HIS A 531 -23.16 9.93 12.72
CA HIS A 531 -23.56 10.32 11.38
C HIS A 531 -25.08 10.33 11.33
N ILE A 532 -25.69 11.25 10.57
CA ILE A 532 -27.17 11.34 10.50
C ILE A 532 -27.83 10.03 10.06
N THR A 533 -27.13 9.20 9.28
CA THR A 533 -27.63 7.89 8.86
C THR A 533 -27.84 6.94 10.04
N ASP A 534 -27.09 7.06 11.14
CA ASP A 534 -27.35 6.29 12.37
C ASP A 534 -28.73 6.64 12.94
N ILE A 535 -28.99 7.94 13.10
CA ILE A 535 -30.24 8.47 13.62
C ILE A 535 -31.43 8.07 12.73
N ILE A 536 -31.25 8.13 11.41
CA ILE A 536 -32.27 7.72 10.45
C ILE A 536 -32.52 6.22 10.52
N LYS A 537 -31.47 5.40 10.57
CA LYS A 537 -31.59 3.94 10.60
C LYS A 537 -32.36 3.47 11.82
N GLU A 538 -32.07 4.03 13.00
CA GLU A 538 -32.77 3.72 14.25
C GLU A 538 -34.27 4.10 14.19
N ASN A 539 -34.62 5.08 13.36
CA ASN A 539 -35.98 5.62 13.30
C ASN A 539 -36.65 5.42 11.93
N ILE A 540 -36.11 4.55 11.07
CA ILE A 540 -36.52 4.42 9.67
C ILE A 540 -38.00 4.08 9.54
N GLY A 541 -38.54 3.25 10.44
CA GLY A 541 -39.95 2.86 10.46
C GLY A 541 -40.92 3.97 10.89
N LYS A 542 -40.43 5.11 11.40
CA LYS A 542 -41.26 6.29 11.71
C LYS A 542 -41.42 7.21 10.50
N LEU A 543 -40.58 7.07 9.48
CA LEU A 543 -40.67 7.87 8.27
C LEU A 543 -41.74 7.28 7.33
N PRO A 544 -42.73 8.08 6.88
CA PRO A 544 -43.74 7.61 5.93
C PRO A 544 -43.17 7.55 4.50
N LEU A 545 -42.19 6.67 4.29
CA LEU A 545 -41.52 6.48 3.00
C LEU A 545 -42.51 6.00 1.94
N LYS A 546 -42.63 6.74 0.84
CA LYS A 546 -43.43 6.36 -0.33
C LYS A 546 -42.56 5.70 -1.38
N GLU A 547 -43.23 5.03 -2.31
CA GLU A 547 -42.58 4.33 -3.40
C GLU A 547 -41.81 5.30 -4.32
N VAL A 548 -40.56 4.95 -4.63
CA VAL A 548 -39.69 5.62 -5.60
C VAL A 548 -39.16 4.56 -6.56
N LYS A 549 -39.74 4.47 -7.76
CA LYS A 549 -39.36 3.47 -8.79
C LYS A 549 -38.12 3.92 -9.55
N LYS A 550 -36.94 3.68 -8.98
CA LYS A 550 -35.65 4.05 -9.59
C LYS A 550 -34.58 2.99 -9.34
N LYS A 551 -33.70 2.81 -10.34
CA LYS A 551 -32.41 2.15 -10.23
C LYS A 551 -31.39 3.13 -9.66
N VAL A 552 -30.77 2.74 -8.56
CA VAL A 552 -29.85 3.59 -7.80
C VAL A 552 -28.52 2.88 -7.61
N MET A 553 -27.42 3.61 -7.76
CA MET A 553 -26.10 3.16 -7.28
C MET A 553 -25.68 3.94 -6.06
N TYR A 554 -25.02 3.28 -5.10
CA TYR A 554 -24.50 3.95 -3.92
C TYR A 554 -22.98 4.12 -3.97
N HIS A 555 -22.51 5.37 -3.89
CA HIS A 555 -21.10 5.71 -3.77
C HIS A 555 -20.67 5.71 -2.30
N ASP A 556 -19.77 4.80 -1.93
CA ASP A 556 -19.19 4.71 -0.60
C ASP A 556 -18.20 5.86 -0.29
N PRO A 557 -18.54 6.81 0.60
CA PRO A 557 -17.61 7.89 0.94
C PRO A 557 -16.45 7.35 1.77
N CYS A 558 -15.22 7.55 1.29
CA CYS A 558 -14.02 6.99 1.92
C CYS A 558 -13.81 7.39 3.40
N HIS A 559 -14.33 8.56 3.83
CA HIS A 559 -14.24 9.01 5.21
C HIS A 559 -15.23 8.33 6.16
N LEU A 560 -16.29 7.73 5.64
CA LEU A 560 -17.25 6.96 6.41
C LEU A 560 -16.88 5.47 6.33
N GLY A 561 -16.72 4.96 5.11
CA GLY A 561 -16.31 3.58 4.82
C GLY A 561 -14.92 3.22 5.34
N ARG A 562 -13.85 3.50 4.58
CA ARG A 562 -12.50 3.01 4.89
C ARG A 562 -11.90 3.48 6.23
N LYS A 563 -12.45 4.55 6.84
CA LYS A 563 -11.99 5.04 8.14
C LYS A 563 -12.71 4.41 9.33
N PHE A 564 -13.96 3.98 9.17
CA PHE A 564 -14.81 3.49 10.28
C PHE A 564 -15.57 2.21 9.96
N SER A 565 -15.26 1.56 8.83
CA SER A 565 -15.95 0.37 8.30
C SER A 565 -17.47 0.56 8.17
N TYR A 566 -17.89 1.80 7.91
CA TYR A 566 -19.30 2.19 7.88
C TYR A 566 -19.84 2.11 6.44
N TYR A 567 -20.40 0.96 6.08
CA TYR A 567 -20.87 0.65 4.72
C TYR A 567 -22.33 0.22 4.63
N ASP A 568 -22.82 -0.51 5.64
CA ASP A 568 -24.10 -1.19 5.53
C ASP A 568 -25.29 -0.27 5.87
N VAL A 569 -25.15 0.59 6.89
CA VAL A 569 -26.24 1.49 7.33
C VAL A 569 -26.83 2.34 6.19
N PRO A 570 -26.05 3.01 5.32
CA PRO A 570 -26.61 3.77 4.21
C PRO A 570 -27.36 2.89 3.20
N ARG A 571 -26.85 1.68 2.92
CA ARG A 571 -27.52 0.73 2.02
C ARG A 571 -28.83 0.24 2.59
N GLU A 572 -28.89 -0.03 3.90
CA GLU A 572 -30.11 -0.44 4.59
C GLU A 572 -31.20 0.64 4.55
N ILE A 573 -30.81 1.91 4.67
CA ILE A 573 -31.74 3.04 4.52
C ILE A 573 -32.26 3.12 3.09
N ILE A 574 -31.39 3.00 2.07
CA ILE A 574 -31.79 3.03 0.66
C ILE A 574 -32.77 1.88 0.35
N LYS A 575 -32.47 0.66 0.83
CA LYS A 575 -33.33 -0.53 0.65
C LYS A 575 -34.67 -0.44 1.38
N ALA A 576 -34.78 0.41 2.41
CA ALA A 576 -36.04 0.62 3.12
C ALA A 576 -37.05 1.47 2.31
N ILE A 577 -36.60 2.18 1.27
CA ILE A 577 -37.47 2.95 0.38
C ILE A 577 -38.11 1.99 -0.62
N PRO A 578 -39.45 1.86 -0.64
CA PRO A 578 -40.12 0.94 -1.56
C PRO A 578 -39.87 1.31 -3.03
N GLY A 579 -39.68 0.32 -3.90
CA GLY A 579 -39.52 0.52 -5.34
C GLY A 579 -38.09 0.82 -5.82
N ILE A 580 -37.12 1.01 -4.91
CA ILE A 580 -35.72 1.21 -5.28
C ILE A 580 -35.06 -0.12 -5.67
N GLU A 581 -34.39 -0.13 -6.81
CA GLU A 581 -33.47 -1.19 -7.23
C GLU A 581 -32.03 -0.72 -6.99
N LEU A 582 -31.34 -1.30 -6.00
CA LEU A 582 -29.95 -0.96 -5.70
C LEU A 582 -28.98 -1.75 -6.58
N VAL A 583 -28.37 -1.09 -7.55
CA VAL A 583 -27.39 -1.65 -8.48
C VAL A 583 -25.97 -1.43 -7.93
N PRO A 584 -25.13 -2.46 -7.77
CA PRO A 584 -23.79 -2.31 -7.21
C PRO A 584 -22.81 -1.72 -8.23
N PHE A 585 -21.86 -0.91 -7.75
CA PHE A 585 -20.62 -0.64 -8.49
C PHE A 585 -19.75 -1.90 -8.51
N ASP A 586 -18.89 -2.07 -9.53
CA ASP A 586 -17.95 -3.20 -9.68
C ASP A 586 -17.00 -3.28 -8.49
N LYS A 587 -16.64 -2.10 -7.96
CA LYS A 587 -15.91 -1.95 -6.72
C LYS A 587 -16.75 -1.14 -5.74
N GLU A 588 -17.19 -1.81 -4.69
CA GLU A 588 -17.94 -1.22 -3.58
C GLU A 588 -17.25 -1.44 -2.23
N LYS A 589 -17.79 -0.83 -1.18
CA LYS A 589 -17.29 -0.88 0.20
C LYS A 589 -15.81 -0.48 0.29
N GLU A 590 -14.95 -1.28 0.92
CA GLU A 590 -13.53 -1.00 1.09
C GLU A 590 -12.76 -0.89 -0.23
N ASN A 591 -13.28 -1.48 -1.30
CA ASN A 591 -12.68 -1.45 -2.63
C ASN A 591 -13.16 -0.26 -3.48
N ALA A 592 -14.14 0.52 -3.01
CA ALA A 592 -14.78 1.59 -3.78
C ALA A 592 -13.80 2.64 -4.33
N GLN A 593 -13.91 2.97 -5.61
CA GLN A 593 -13.12 4.04 -6.22
C GLN A 593 -13.40 5.40 -5.53
N CYS A 594 -12.35 6.14 -5.20
CA CYS A 594 -12.46 7.48 -4.63
C CYS A 594 -13.07 8.46 -5.65
N CYS A 595 -13.94 9.37 -5.21
CA CYS A 595 -14.48 10.43 -6.05
C CYS A 595 -13.46 11.48 -6.50
N GLY A 596 -12.23 11.47 -5.97
CA GLY A 596 -11.14 12.39 -6.34
C GLY A 596 -11.05 13.70 -5.55
N ALA A 597 -12.13 14.14 -4.88
CA ALA A 597 -12.18 15.48 -4.30
C ALA A 597 -11.35 15.68 -3.02
N GLY A 598 -11.20 14.61 -2.23
CA GLY A 598 -10.61 14.63 -0.89
C GLY A 598 -9.13 15.04 -0.84
N GLY A 599 -8.58 15.12 0.38
CA GLY A 599 -7.15 15.36 0.56
C GLY A 599 -6.62 16.73 0.11
N GLY A 600 -7.50 17.67 -0.27
CA GLY A 600 -7.11 18.94 -0.90
C GLY A 600 -6.85 18.85 -2.41
N VAL A 601 -7.13 17.69 -3.03
CA VAL A 601 -6.85 17.46 -4.45
C VAL A 601 -7.76 18.31 -5.33
N LYS A 602 -9.07 18.41 -5.06
CA LYS A 602 -9.97 19.27 -5.87
C LYS A 602 -9.50 20.71 -5.98
N SER A 603 -8.92 21.26 -4.91
CA SER A 603 -8.42 22.64 -4.93
C SER A 603 -7.04 22.75 -5.59
N ALA A 604 -6.09 21.85 -5.29
CA ALA A 604 -4.73 21.94 -5.83
C ALA A 604 -4.61 21.43 -7.28
N LYS A 605 -5.37 20.40 -7.63
CA LYS A 605 -5.30 19.62 -8.87
C LYS A 605 -6.71 19.25 -9.36
N PRO A 606 -7.51 20.25 -9.78
CA PRO A 606 -8.91 20.04 -10.16
C PRO A 606 -9.06 19.03 -11.29
N ASP A 607 -8.18 19.03 -12.28
CA ASP A 607 -8.25 18.11 -13.43
C ASP A 607 -8.14 16.64 -12.97
N LEU A 608 -7.16 16.33 -12.12
CA LEU A 608 -7.00 15.00 -11.52
C LEU A 608 -8.23 14.58 -10.69
N ALA A 609 -8.82 15.49 -9.92
CA ALA A 609 -10.03 15.21 -9.15
C ALA A 609 -11.25 14.98 -10.06
N ASN A 610 -11.34 15.72 -11.17
CA ASN A 610 -12.40 15.63 -12.16
C ASN A 610 -12.30 14.32 -12.97
N ASP A 611 -11.11 13.91 -13.39
CA ASP A 611 -10.90 12.68 -14.15
C ASP A 611 -11.30 11.43 -13.35
N LEU A 612 -11.01 11.42 -12.05
CA LEU A 612 -11.45 10.36 -11.14
C LEU A 612 -12.97 10.31 -10.97
N ALA A 613 -13.62 11.47 -10.93
CA ALA A 613 -15.08 11.56 -10.87
C ALA A 613 -15.71 11.07 -12.20
N LYS A 614 -15.22 11.54 -13.34
CA LYS A 614 -15.67 11.12 -14.68
C LYS A 614 -15.56 9.61 -14.84
N LYS A 615 -14.40 9.01 -14.54
CA LYS A 615 -14.21 7.55 -14.59
C LYS A 615 -15.23 6.80 -13.74
N LYS A 616 -15.61 7.34 -12.59
CA LYS A 616 -16.64 6.73 -11.72
C LYS A 616 -18.04 6.85 -12.32
N MET A 617 -18.35 7.99 -12.93
CA MET A 617 -19.65 8.23 -13.55
C MET A 617 -19.83 7.48 -14.88
N GLU A 618 -18.77 7.24 -15.64
CA GLU A 618 -18.81 6.36 -16.83
C GLU A 618 -19.22 4.92 -16.46
N GLU A 619 -18.79 4.41 -15.30
CA GLU A 619 -19.26 3.11 -14.78
C GLU A 619 -20.78 3.13 -14.51
N ALA A 620 -21.29 4.24 -13.96
CA ALA A 620 -22.73 4.39 -13.72
C ALA A 620 -23.53 4.47 -15.03
N LYS A 621 -23.02 5.19 -16.04
CA LYS A 621 -23.63 5.26 -17.38
C LYS A 621 -23.72 3.89 -18.03
N GLY A 622 -22.68 3.06 -17.89
CA GLY A 622 -22.68 1.70 -18.42
C GLY A 622 -23.69 0.75 -17.78
N LYS A 623 -24.30 1.13 -16.64
CA LYS A 623 -25.24 0.30 -15.87
C LYS A 623 -26.70 0.78 -15.94
N ASP A 624 -26.99 1.81 -16.75
CA ASP A 624 -28.35 2.29 -17.01
C ASP A 624 -29.16 2.55 -15.71
N VAL A 625 -28.59 3.38 -14.84
CA VAL A 625 -29.18 3.75 -13.54
C VAL A 625 -29.76 5.15 -13.58
N ASP A 626 -30.83 5.37 -12.83
CA ASP A 626 -31.52 6.66 -12.78
C ASP A 626 -30.76 7.70 -11.96
N MET A 627 -29.93 7.27 -11.00
CA MET A 627 -29.15 8.17 -10.15
C MET A 627 -28.01 7.49 -9.39
N VAL A 628 -27.05 8.30 -8.96
CA VAL A 628 -26.01 7.91 -8.00
C VAL A 628 -26.26 8.61 -6.66
N VAL A 629 -26.21 7.86 -5.56
CA VAL A 629 -26.46 8.35 -4.20
C VAL A 629 -25.18 8.29 -3.38
N SER A 630 -24.93 9.31 -2.57
CA SER A 630 -23.79 9.38 -1.65
C SER A 630 -24.26 9.85 -0.28
N SER A 631 -23.60 9.45 0.80
CA SER A 631 -23.85 10.00 2.15
C SER A 631 -22.82 11.08 2.53
N CYS A 632 -22.31 11.79 1.52
CA CYS A 632 -21.25 12.78 1.67
C CYS A 632 -21.47 13.93 0.66
N PRO A 633 -21.78 15.14 1.15
CA PRO A 633 -22.06 16.29 0.28
C PRO A 633 -20.87 16.71 -0.58
N PHE A 634 -19.65 16.43 -0.12
CA PHE A 634 -18.44 16.76 -0.87
C PHE A 634 -18.14 15.75 -1.99
N CYS A 635 -18.53 14.48 -1.81
CA CYS A 635 -18.43 13.50 -2.88
C CYS A 635 -19.48 13.80 -3.95
N GLU A 636 -20.69 14.11 -3.54
CA GLU A 636 -21.77 14.49 -4.44
C GLU A 636 -21.42 15.73 -5.27
N LEU A 637 -20.91 16.81 -4.65
CA LEU A 637 -20.50 18.01 -5.38
C LEU A 637 -19.51 17.67 -6.51
N ASN A 638 -18.48 16.87 -6.23
CA ASN A 638 -17.49 16.56 -7.25
C ASN A 638 -18.00 15.60 -8.34
N LEU A 639 -18.84 14.65 -7.98
CA LEU A 639 -19.41 13.69 -8.94
C LEU A 639 -20.45 14.38 -9.84
N ALA A 640 -21.32 15.22 -9.26
CA ALA A 640 -22.32 16.00 -9.98
C ALA A 640 -21.67 17.00 -10.96
N ASP A 641 -20.60 17.70 -10.55
CA ASP A 641 -19.83 18.61 -11.43
C ASP A 641 -19.26 17.90 -12.68
N ASN A 642 -19.22 16.56 -12.69
CA ASN A 642 -18.56 15.77 -13.73
C ASN A 642 -19.52 14.78 -14.43
N CYS A 643 -20.84 14.92 -14.23
CA CYS A 643 -21.83 14.13 -14.95
C CYS A 643 -23.17 14.88 -15.04
N GLU A 644 -23.57 15.24 -16.25
CA GLU A 644 -24.86 15.90 -16.52
C GLU A 644 -25.99 14.89 -16.74
N ASP A 645 -25.67 13.70 -17.28
CA ASP A 645 -26.66 12.70 -17.71
C ASP A 645 -27.36 12.00 -16.54
N ILE A 646 -26.61 11.71 -15.46
CA ILE A 646 -27.09 10.96 -14.31
C ILE A 646 -27.00 11.85 -13.07
N PRO A 647 -28.13 12.19 -12.43
CA PRO A 647 -28.11 13.01 -11.23
C PRO A 647 -27.37 12.29 -10.09
N VAL A 648 -26.51 13.04 -9.42
CA VAL A 648 -25.86 12.59 -8.18
C VAL A 648 -26.51 13.31 -7.01
N VAL A 649 -27.06 12.55 -6.06
CA VAL A 649 -27.80 13.11 -4.91
C VAL A 649 -27.23 12.65 -3.56
N ASP A 650 -27.42 13.44 -2.52
CA ASP A 650 -27.22 12.97 -1.14
C ASP A 650 -28.34 11.99 -0.76
N ILE A 651 -28.00 10.99 0.07
CA ILE A 651 -28.98 10.03 0.61
C ILE A 651 -30.17 10.72 1.29
N LEU A 652 -29.93 11.88 1.92
CA LEU A 652 -31.00 12.67 2.54
C LEU A 652 -32.00 13.18 1.51
N ASN A 653 -31.54 13.60 0.33
CA ASN A 653 -32.43 14.08 -0.73
C ASN A 653 -33.24 12.94 -1.35
N LEU A 654 -32.68 11.72 -1.46
CA LEU A 654 -33.45 10.54 -1.85
C LEU A 654 -34.57 10.24 -0.85
N ILE A 655 -34.29 10.35 0.45
CA ILE A 655 -35.31 10.19 1.50
C ILE A 655 -36.39 11.26 1.36
N MET A 656 -36.00 12.53 1.14
CA MET A 656 -36.97 13.62 0.92
C MET A 656 -37.87 13.38 -0.30
N GLU A 657 -37.32 12.86 -1.40
CA GLU A 657 -38.08 12.44 -2.57
C GLU A 657 -39.13 11.38 -2.20
N SER A 658 -38.74 10.34 -1.45
CA SER A 658 -39.66 9.31 -0.96
C SER A 658 -40.72 9.85 -0.01
N LEU A 659 -40.42 10.89 0.78
CA LEU A 659 -41.42 11.55 1.63
C LEU A 659 -42.43 12.37 0.80
N GLY A 660 -42.12 12.65 -0.46
CA GLY A 660 -42.90 13.56 -1.32
C GLY A 660 -42.75 15.02 -0.89
N VAL A 661 -41.62 15.38 -0.28
CA VAL A 661 -41.33 16.72 0.22
C VAL A 661 -40.15 17.26 -0.57
N LYS A 662 -40.29 18.45 -1.18
CA LYS A 662 -39.15 19.12 -1.81
C LYS A 662 -38.17 19.57 -0.71
N ALA A 663 -36.89 19.22 -0.87
CA ALA A 663 -35.80 19.65 -0.01
C ALA A 663 -35.71 21.17 0.06
#